data_AF-C7GSU5-F1
#
_entry.id   AF-C7GSU5-F1
#
_cell.length_a   1.000
_cell.length_b   1.000
_cell.length_c   1.000
_cell.angle_alpha   90.00
_cell.angle_beta   90.00
_cell.angle_gamma   90.00
#
_symmetry.space_group_name_H-M   'P 1'
#
loop_
_entity.id
_entity.type
_entity.pdbx_description
1 polymer ?
#
loop_
_entity_poly.entity_id
_entity_poly.type
_entity_poly.pdbx_seq_one_letter_code
_entity_poly.pdbx_strand_id
1 'polypeptide(L)'
;MINESVSKREGFHESISRDTSASNALGLYNKFNDERSPRYRTMIAELHEFFHLTLAETITETDVKELECNKEKAAKFRKLMPKMLNNCRELTQRKSYIPYNSEFNGNDEKQKKFQLLHQHQIVLSFQEFCDELAKLIIDAHVLSFLTRCDYSYEIIPKNWTSFYKLFQYVMGAVGPIISYVPVNYPMIRKELGFETLTIFQYYDSKLFECMKSHFGREFSTLVSATIHHYIHMFPITNTMLEKEVPMLRIMSNCNFSIEGLSPKDFYMKTLRQYYCEESNLRPRLETFKNFKVLLTRNALLASLFSPEWVSDANDLFISHLLLNKKSISEYIEIGKDTYDEEKERYFKTETHFSLLMFRNAFEAKNMLSKFKEFCDDAVSEKLKAAYGSNHDTERLFDEVVQLANVDHLKIYSDSIEYHLCNLLGSTSKAIEQYVKYFESHLFIIVRKIKTTKKDLPRDMKIKYLNENLPILRLKFVNLPTFPNFFERSIFRKTILQSDQNSSFIKDILPVYKDSLMELFKQRIITNVSQEDEMRYRDQYQPYLSQFFQPVEVMADLRIKYASFLSFYENIEAAVKFGKTYNENNSKSFFPLIFDRERIPKVFQQSNEVKKNFVLPQEMDDTWNQFLRNYHEQNKVEDSDASKKELYPMWNLHHCEVESPYIIQDGTNLIFELTLFQTCVLTLFNESDHLTLQVISEQTKLAYKDLALVLKSFCNYKILTRDIDNTYSINESFKPDMKKVKNGKLRVVLPRTASLQSSNTGGERTSSAHHEGSNSQWTQELLKACITRSVKSERNGLDYDHLFETVKQQIKGFSVGEFKDALAKLLRDKFITRDESTATYKY
;
A
#
# COMPACT_ATOMS: atom_id res chain seq x y z
N MET A 1 -7.57 16.44 -36.32
CA MET A 1 -7.01 17.33 -37.37
C MET A 1 -7.06 16.58 -38.68
N ILE A 2 -7.60 17.23 -39.70
CA ILE A 2 -7.97 16.69 -41.03
C ILE A 2 -6.80 16.82 -42.01
N ASN A 3 -6.73 15.89 -42.98
CA ASN A 3 -5.92 15.82 -44.21
C ASN A 3 -4.41 15.59 -44.00
N GLU A 4 -3.71 14.69 -44.68
CA GLU A 4 -3.66 14.45 -46.14
C GLU A 4 -2.83 13.17 -46.40
N SER A 5 -3.34 12.20 -47.18
CA SER A 5 -2.55 11.29 -48.05
C SER A 5 -3.48 10.31 -48.77
N VAL A 6 -4.44 10.87 -49.51
CA VAL A 6 -5.03 10.20 -50.68
C VAL A 6 -4.04 10.38 -51.81
N SER A 7 -3.23 9.36 -52.10
CA SER A 7 -2.51 9.19 -53.39
C SER A 7 -1.55 8.00 -53.29
N LYS A 8 -2.08 6.80 -53.49
CA LYS A 8 -1.40 5.60 -54.02
C LYS A 8 -2.44 4.52 -54.32
N ARG A 9 -3.48 4.92 -55.06
CA ARG A 9 -4.34 4.03 -55.85
C ARG A 9 -3.77 4.07 -57.27
N GLU A 10 -3.79 2.93 -57.96
CA GLU A 10 -3.17 2.67 -59.28
C GLU A 10 -1.74 2.12 -59.19
N GLY A 11 -1.62 0.80 -59.29
CA GLY A 11 -0.33 0.11 -59.39
C GLY A 11 -0.35 -1.39 -59.06
N PHE A 12 -1.35 -1.89 -58.35
CA PHE A 12 -1.38 -3.28 -57.86
C PHE A 12 -2.50 -4.17 -58.44
N HIS A 13 -3.28 -3.66 -59.40
CA HIS A 13 -4.55 -4.29 -59.77
C HIS A 13 -4.56 -5.21 -60.98
N GLU A 14 -3.43 -5.53 -61.63
CA GLU A 14 -3.53 -6.20 -62.95
C GLU A 14 -2.52 -7.30 -63.32
N SER A 15 -1.72 -7.87 -62.42
CA SER A 15 -0.70 -8.84 -62.91
C SER A 15 -0.34 -10.05 -62.05
N ILE A 16 -1.03 -10.31 -60.93
CA ILE A 16 -0.66 -11.46 -60.08
C ILE A 16 -1.91 -12.20 -59.61
N SER A 17 -2.31 -13.25 -60.36
CA SER A 17 -2.91 -14.49 -59.80
C SER A 17 -3.65 -15.36 -60.82
N ARG A 18 -4.13 -14.82 -61.96
CA ARG A 18 -4.88 -15.63 -62.94
C ARG A 18 -4.00 -16.52 -63.83
N ASP A 19 -2.84 -16.05 -64.27
CA ASP A 19 -2.03 -16.82 -65.23
C ASP A 19 -1.04 -17.80 -64.57
N THR A 20 -0.58 -17.54 -63.35
CA THR A 20 0.40 -18.38 -62.65
C THR A 20 -0.22 -19.60 -61.95
N SER A 21 -1.47 -19.50 -61.47
CA SER A 21 -2.16 -20.59 -60.78
C SER A 21 -2.75 -21.63 -61.76
N ALA A 22 -3.35 -21.16 -62.86
CA ALA A 22 -3.79 -22.01 -63.97
C ALA A 22 -2.61 -22.75 -64.62
N SER A 23 -1.45 -22.09 -64.75
CA SER A 23 -0.20 -22.68 -65.26
C SER A 23 0.33 -23.85 -64.40
N ASN A 24 0.24 -23.75 -63.07
CA ASN A 24 0.72 -24.80 -62.15
C ASN A 24 -0.21 -26.01 -62.10
N ALA A 25 -1.53 -25.80 -62.09
CA ALA A 25 -2.52 -26.88 -62.20
C ALA A 25 -2.38 -27.63 -63.54
N LEU A 26 -2.13 -26.91 -64.64
CA LEU A 26 -1.86 -27.48 -65.97
C LEU A 26 -0.52 -28.24 -66.03
N GLY A 27 0.51 -27.77 -65.30
CA GLY A 27 1.80 -28.45 -65.17
C GLY A 27 1.73 -29.79 -64.42
N LEU A 28 0.91 -29.86 -63.37
CA LEU A 28 0.60 -31.11 -62.64
C LEU A 28 -0.35 -32.03 -63.44
N TYR A 29 -1.32 -31.45 -64.16
CA TYR A 29 -2.17 -32.14 -65.12
C TYR A 29 -1.33 -32.90 -66.16
N ASN A 30 -0.19 -32.33 -66.58
CA ASN A 30 0.75 -32.96 -67.51
C ASN A 30 1.69 -33.98 -66.85
N LYS A 31 2.11 -33.80 -65.58
CA LYS A 31 2.89 -34.80 -64.82
C LYS A 31 2.10 -36.08 -64.52
N PHE A 32 0.79 -35.95 -64.32
CA PHE A 32 -0.11 -37.07 -64.01
C PHE A 32 -0.63 -37.80 -65.26
N ASN A 33 -0.25 -37.31 -66.45
CA ASN A 33 -0.79 -37.71 -67.73
C ASN A 33 -0.02 -38.91 -68.30
N ASP A 34 -0.59 -40.11 -68.21
CA ASP A 34 -0.10 -41.25 -68.98
C ASP A 34 -0.74 -41.16 -70.38
N GLU A 35 0.05 -40.78 -71.39
CA GLU A 35 -0.40 -40.62 -72.79
C GLU A 35 -1.05 -41.88 -73.36
N ARG A 36 -0.89 -43.04 -72.71
CA ARG A 36 -1.36 -44.35 -73.18
C ARG A 36 -2.77 -44.74 -72.71
N SER A 37 -3.41 -44.00 -71.80
CA SER A 37 -4.75 -44.38 -71.29
C SER A 37 -5.72 -43.18 -71.19
N PRO A 38 -6.59 -42.97 -72.20
CA PRO A 38 -7.56 -41.86 -72.20
C PRO A 38 -8.56 -41.94 -71.03
N ARG A 39 -8.79 -43.13 -70.46
CA ARG A 39 -9.68 -43.35 -69.31
C ARG A 39 -9.24 -42.58 -68.06
N TYR A 40 -7.93 -42.53 -67.77
CA TYR A 40 -7.43 -41.80 -66.60
C TYR A 40 -7.47 -40.28 -66.80
N ARG A 41 -7.31 -39.79 -68.04
CA ARG A 41 -7.51 -38.38 -68.38
C ARG A 41 -8.94 -37.94 -68.08
N THR A 42 -9.93 -38.75 -68.48
CA THR A 42 -11.34 -38.48 -68.19
C THR A 42 -11.60 -38.42 -66.68
N MET A 43 -11.06 -39.37 -65.89
CA MET A 43 -11.24 -39.37 -64.44
C MET A 43 -10.64 -38.14 -63.74
N ILE A 44 -9.46 -37.67 -64.18
CA ILE A 44 -8.82 -36.45 -63.66
C ILE A 44 -9.63 -35.20 -64.05
N ALA A 45 -10.11 -35.13 -65.29
CA ALA A 45 -10.96 -34.04 -65.76
C ALA A 45 -12.27 -33.96 -64.95
N GLU A 46 -12.90 -35.10 -64.67
CA GLU A 46 -14.10 -35.16 -63.84
C GLU A 46 -13.86 -34.71 -62.39
N LEU A 47 -12.70 -35.08 -61.79
CA LEU A 47 -12.32 -34.59 -60.46
C LEU A 47 -12.06 -33.08 -60.47
N HIS A 48 -11.35 -32.58 -61.47
CA HIS A 48 -11.11 -31.15 -61.65
C HIS A 48 -12.44 -30.39 -61.79
N GLU A 49 -13.35 -30.86 -62.64
CA GLU A 49 -14.70 -30.31 -62.82
C GLU A 49 -15.50 -30.32 -61.50
N PHE A 50 -15.37 -31.37 -60.69
CA PHE A 50 -16.02 -31.43 -59.38
C PHE A 50 -15.53 -30.33 -58.43
N PHE A 51 -14.22 -30.06 -58.36
CA PHE A 51 -13.68 -28.96 -57.54
C PHE A 51 -14.11 -27.59 -58.09
N HIS A 52 -14.15 -27.40 -59.42
CA HIS A 52 -14.67 -26.18 -60.04
C HIS A 52 -16.16 -25.98 -59.79
N LEU A 53 -16.96 -27.05 -59.81
CA LEU A 53 -18.37 -27.01 -59.43
C LEU A 53 -18.52 -26.58 -57.97
N THR A 54 -17.71 -27.14 -57.06
CA THR A 54 -17.69 -26.70 -55.65
C THR A 54 -17.37 -25.23 -55.55
N LEU A 55 -16.37 -24.74 -56.29
CA LEU A 55 -16.01 -23.33 -56.30
C LEU A 55 -17.16 -22.45 -56.82
N ALA A 56 -17.72 -22.76 -57.99
CA ALA A 56 -18.75 -21.98 -58.64
C ALA A 56 -20.04 -21.87 -57.81
N GLU A 57 -20.42 -22.96 -57.13
CA GLU A 57 -21.66 -23.01 -56.35
C GLU A 57 -21.54 -22.37 -54.96
N THR A 58 -20.32 -22.08 -54.49
CA THR A 58 -20.05 -21.61 -53.11
C THR A 58 -19.43 -20.22 -53.02
N ILE A 59 -18.81 -19.69 -54.09
CA ILE A 59 -18.08 -18.42 -54.06
C ILE A 59 -18.97 -17.17 -53.91
N THR A 60 -20.24 -17.25 -54.30
CA THR A 60 -21.22 -16.15 -54.22
C THR A 60 -22.05 -16.15 -52.94
N GLU A 61 -21.96 -17.22 -52.14
CA GLU A 61 -22.81 -17.41 -50.96
C GLU A 61 -22.24 -16.66 -49.74
N THR A 62 -23.12 -16.22 -48.85
CA THR A 62 -22.74 -15.36 -47.71
C THR A 62 -22.93 -16.03 -46.36
N ASP A 63 -23.84 -17.00 -46.26
CA ASP A 63 -24.12 -17.77 -45.04
C ASP A 63 -24.33 -19.27 -45.36
N VAL A 64 -23.99 -20.13 -44.40
CA VAL A 64 -24.23 -21.58 -44.45
C VAL A 64 -25.72 -21.88 -44.68
N LYS A 65 -26.61 -21.06 -44.13
CA LYS A 65 -28.06 -21.21 -44.29
C LYS A 65 -28.52 -21.08 -45.74
N GLU A 66 -27.89 -20.25 -46.55
CA GLU A 66 -28.24 -20.07 -47.97
C GLU A 66 -27.93 -21.35 -48.76
N LEU A 67 -26.80 -21.99 -48.46
CA LEU A 67 -26.40 -23.29 -49.04
C LEU A 67 -27.23 -24.47 -48.52
N GLU A 68 -27.54 -24.52 -47.23
CA GLU A 68 -28.39 -25.57 -46.65
C GLU A 68 -29.84 -25.50 -47.13
N CYS A 69 -30.36 -24.28 -47.36
CA CYS A 69 -31.69 -24.08 -47.96
C CYS A 69 -31.71 -24.44 -49.45
N ASN A 70 -30.59 -24.35 -50.17
CA ASN A 70 -30.47 -24.78 -51.56
C ASN A 70 -30.24 -26.29 -51.68
N LYS A 71 -31.28 -27.07 -51.36
CA LYS A 71 -31.28 -28.54 -51.41
C LYS A 71 -30.82 -29.11 -52.75
N GLU A 72 -30.99 -28.37 -53.85
CA GLU A 72 -30.59 -28.78 -55.19
C GLU A 72 -29.07 -28.78 -55.37
N LYS A 73 -28.38 -27.69 -54.96
CA LYS A 73 -26.91 -27.60 -54.99
C LYS A 73 -26.26 -28.66 -54.08
N ALA A 74 -26.74 -28.81 -52.85
CA ALA A 74 -26.22 -29.82 -51.92
C ALA A 74 -26.46 -31.27 -52.40
N ALA A 75 -27.60 -31.54 -53.07
CA ALA A 75 -27.87 -32.85 -53.65
C ALA A 75 -26.98 -33.18 -54.85
N LYS A 76 -26.58 -32.18 -55.66
CA LYS A 76 -25.63 -32.36 -56.77
C LYS A 76 -24.28 -32.89 -56.27
N PHE A 77 -23.73 -32.33 -55.20
CA PHE A 77 -22.48 -32.82 -54.59
C PHE A 77 -22.60 -34.26 -54.08
N ARG A 78 -23.67 -34.56 -53.32
CA ARG A 78 -23.90 -35.91 -52.77
C ARG A 78 -24.07 -36.97 -53.86
N LYS A 79 -24.71 -36.63 -54.98
CA LYS A 79 -24.93 -37.54 -56.11
C LYS A 79 -23.62 -37.90 -56.83
N LEU A 80 -22.70 -36.95 -56.96
CA LEU A 80 -21.43 -37.14 -57.67
C LEU A 80 -20.33 -37.77 -56.80
N MET A 81 -20.42 -37.62 -55.47
CA MET A 81 -19.38 -38.07 -54.53
C MET A 81 -18.99 -39.55 -54.66
N PRO A 82 -19.92 -40.54 -54.76
CA PRO A 82 -19.53 -41.95 -54.91
C PRO A 82 -18.71 -42.21 -56.18
N LYS A 83 -19.04 -41.52 -57.28
CA LYS A 83 -18.27 -41.61 -58.54
C LYS A 83 -16.88 -41.01 -58.36
N MET A 84 -16.76 -39.87 -57.69
CA MET A 84 -15.47 -39.22 -57.43
C MET A 84 -14.56 -40.07 -56.54
N LEU A 85 -15.10 -40.70 -55.50
CA LEU A 85 -14.34 -41.63 -54.65
C LEU A 85 -13.86 -42.87 -55.43
N ASN A 86 -14.69 -43.38 -56.35
CA ASN A 86 -14.27 -44.45 -57.25
C ASN A 86 -13.14 -44.00 -58.19
N ASN A 87 -13.19 -42.76 -58.70
CA ASN A 87 -12.10 -42.18 -59.49
C ASN A 87 -10.80 -42.06 -58.67
N CYS A 88 -10.88 -41.64 -57.40
CA CYS A 88 -9.71 -41.60 -56.49
C CYS A 88 -9.07 -42.97 -56.30
N ARG A 89 -9.89 -44.01 -56.14
CA ARG A 89 -9.43 -45.41 -56.03
C ARG A 89 -8.69 -45.88 -57.28
N GLU A 90 -9.30 -45.71 -58.45
CA GLU A 90 -8.72 -46.16 -59.71
C GLU A 90 -7.43 -45.40 -60.05
N LEU A 91 -7.35 -44.10 -59.72
CA LEU A 91 -6.18 -43.27 -59.97
C LEU A 91 -5.00 -43.57 -59.04
N THR A 92 -5.26 -43.98 -57.80
CA THR A 92 -4.20 -44.34 -56.82
C THR A 92 -3.71 -45.79 -56.96
N GLN A 93 -4.49 -46.66 -57.63
CA GLN A 93 -4.14 -48.07 -57.88
C GLN A 93 -3.58 -48.32 -59.31
N ARG A 94 -3.46 -47.26 -60.12
CA ARG A 94 -2.98 -47.39 -61.51
C ARG A 94 -1.52 -47.83 -61.58
N LYS A 95 -1.16 -48.51 -62.66
CA LYS A 95 0.23 -48.78 -63.06
C LYS A 95 0.66 -47.74 -64.08
N SER A 96 1.62 -46.88 -63.74
CA SER A 96 2.18 -45.87 -64.64
C SER A 96 3.63 -46.19 -64.97
N TYR A 97 4.11 -45.81 -66.15
CA TYR A 97 5.46 -46.10 -66.61
C TYR A 97 6.18 -44.84 -67.10
N ILE A 98 7.44 -44.65 -66.71
CA ILE A 98 8.28 -43.52 -67.15
C ILE A 98 9.37 -43.97 -68.13
N PRO A 99 9.80 -43.14 -69.10
CA PRO A 99 10.88 -43.49 -70.01
C PRO A 99 12.21 -43.63 -69.26
N TYR A 100 12.94 -44.72 -69.50
CA TYR A 100 14.26 -45.02 -68.97
C TYR A 100 15.29 -44.88 -70.09
N ASN A 101 16.22 -43.93 -69.95
CA ASN A 101 17.33 -43.79 -70.88
C ASN A 101 18.50 -44.65 -70.40
N SER A 102 18.73 -45.81 -71.02
CA SER A 102 20.01 -46.52 -70.87
C SER A 102 21.08 -45.80 -71.69
N GLU A 103 22.28 -45.65 -71.13
CA GLU A 103 23.42 -45.03 -71.81
C GLU A 103 23.69 -45.65 -73.20
N PHE A 104 24.06 -44.78 -74.13
CA PHE A 104 24.22 -45.03 -75.55
C PHE A 104 25.22 -46.17 -75.85
N ASN A 105 24.82 -47.12 -76.67
CA ASN A 105 25.70 -47.77 -77.64
C ASN A 105 25.01 -47.78 -79.01
N GLY A 106 25.77 -47.43 -80.04
CA GLY A 106 25.27 -46.94 -81.33
C GLY A 106 24.41 -47.92 -82.12
N ASN A 107 23.55 -47.30 -82.93
CA ASN A 107 22.79 -47.88 -84.05
C ASN A 107 21.80 -48.99 -83.70
N ASP A 108 20.65 -48.63 -83.16
CA ASP A 108 19.36 -49.27 -83.44
C ASP A 108 18.20 -48.33 -83.05
N GLU A 109 17.05 -48.45 -83.73
CA GLU A 109 15.87 -47.60 -83.57
C GLU A 109 15.47 -47.37 -82.10
N LYS A 110 15.10 -46.12 -81.77
CA LYS A 110 14.69 -45.66 -80.43
C LYS A 110 13.50 -46.46 -79.86
N GLN A 111 13.71 -47.65 -79.33
CA GLN A 111 12.78 -48.25 -78.39
C GLN A 111 12.99 -47.57 -77.03
N LYS A 112 12.15 -46.58 -76.71
CA LYS A 112 12.03 -46.04 -75.35
C LYS A 112 11.74 -47.22 -74.42
N LYS A 113 12.71 -47.66 -73.61
CA LYS A 113 12.45 -48.58 -72.50
C LYS A 113 11.71 -47.81 -71.41
N PHE A 114 10.78 -48.46 -70.71
CA PHE A 114 9.96 -47.81 -69.70
C PHE A 114 10.12 -48.54 -68.36
N GLN A 115 10.28 -47.79 -67.27
CA GLN A 115 10.30 -48.30 -65.90
C GLN A 115 8.94 -48.08 -65.24
N LEU A 116 8.42 -49.08 -64.54
CA LEU A 116 7.19 -48.96 -63.77
C LEU A 116 7.41 -47.97 -62.61
N LEU A 117 6.58 -46.95 -62.52
CA LEU A 117 6.58 -45.98 -61.43
C LEU A 117 6.14 -46.68 -60.15
N HIS A 118 6.88 -46.47 -59.06
CA HIS A 118 6.47 -47.01 -57.77
C HIS A 118 5.11 -46.42 -57.37
N GLN A 119 4.18 -47.26 -56.93
CA GLN A 119 2.83 -46.86 -56.51
C GLN A 119 2.85 -45.69 -55.52
N HIS A 120 3.87 -45.65 -54.67
CA HIS A 120 4.16 -44.57 -53.75
C HIS A 120 4.24 -43.17 -54.41
N GLN A 121 4.98 -43.02 -55.51
CA GLN A 121 5.11 -41.76 -56.25
C GLN A 121 3.80 -41.36 -56.93
N ILE A 122 3.00 -42.34 -57.38
CA ILE A 122 1.66 -42.08 -57.94
C ILE A 122 0.75 -41.47 -56.89
N VAL A 123 0.75 -42.05 -55.69
CA VAL A 123 -0.12 -41.59 -54.59
C VAL A 123 0.30 -40.20 -54.08
N LEU A 124 1.60 -39.93 -53.97
CA LEU A 124 2.13 -38.61 -53.61
C LEU A 124 1.69 -37.52 -54.60
N SER A 125 1.93 -37.73 -55.90
CA SER A 125 1.55 -36.74 -56.91
C SER A 125 0.02 -36.59 -57.05
N PHE A 126 -0.78 -37.58 -56.66
CA PHE A 126 -2.24 -37.43 -56.60
C PHE A 126 -2.65 -36.51 -55.43
N GLN A 127 -2.00 -36.66 -54.27
CA GLN A 127 -2.24 -35.75 -53.15
C GLN A 127 -1.85 -34.32 -53.50
N GLU A 128 -0.69 -34.10 -54.13
CA GLU A 128 -0.27 -32.77 -54.59
C GLU A 128 -1.31 -32.13 -55.52
N PHE A 129 -1.89 -32.92 -56.43
CA PHE A 129 -2.97 -32.47 -57.29
C PHE A 129 -4.23 -32.06 -56.49
N CYS A 130 -4.66 -32.88 -55.52
CA CYS A 130 -5.79 -32.53 -54.66
C CYS A 130 -5.51 -31.28 -53.81
N ASP A 131 -4.29 -31.12 -53.31
CA ASP A 131 -3.86 -29.95 -52.52
C ASP A 131 -3.88 -28.66 -53.34
N GLU A 132 -3.41 -28.68 -54.58
CA GLU A 132 -3.47 -27.51 -55.47
C GLU A 132 -4.92 -27.13 -55.82
N LEU A 133 -5.80 -28.11 -56.04
CA LEU A 133 -7.22 -27.81 -56.26
C LEU A 133 -7.91 -27.27 -55.00
N ALA A 134 -7.61 -27.83 -53.83
CA ALA A 134 -8.09 -27.30 -52.56
C ALA A 134 -7.60 -25.87 -52.32
N LYS A 135 -6.35 -25.56 -52.67
CA LYS A 135 -5.76 -24.22 -52.58
C LYS A 135 -6.49 -23.21 -53.47
N LEU A 136 -6.87 -23.59 -54.70
CA LEU A 136 -7.69 -22.73 -55.56
C LEU A 136 -9.04 -22.38 -54.91
N ILE A 137 -9.68 -23.34 -54.24
CA ILE A 137 -10.92 -23.11 -53.49
C ILE A 137 -10.67 -22.15 -52.33
N ILE A 138 -9.62 -22.38 -51.54
CA ILE A 138 -9.23 -21.52 -50.40
C ILE A 138 -8.98 -20.07 -50.88
N ASP A 139 -8.14 -19.90 -51.90
CA ASP A 139 -7.73 -18.58 -52.41
C ASP A 139 -8.94 -17.77 -52.89
N ALA A 140 -9.82 -18.41 -53.66
CA ALA A 140 -11.03 -17.77 -54.18
C ALA A 140 -12.04 -17.45 -53.05
N HIS A 141 -12.15 -18.32 -52.04
CA HIS A 141 -13.02 -18.10 -50.89
C HIS A 141 -12.54 -16.92 -50.03
N VAL A 142 -11.23 -16.86 -49.74
CA VAL A 142 -10.58 -15.75 -49.03
C VAL A 142 -10.74 -14.45 -49.81
N LEU A 143 -10.41 -14.45 -51.11
CA LEU A 143 -10.50 -13.23 -51.93
C LEU A 143 -11.92 -12.67 -51.98
N SER A 144 -12.93 -13.53 -52.14
CA SER A 144 -14.35 -13.13 -52.11
C SER A 144 -14.73 -12.50 -50.76
N PHE A 145 -14.27 -13.07 -49.65
CA PHE A 145 -14.51 -12.51 -48.32
C PHE A 145 -13.79 -11.18 -48.08
N LEU A 146 -12.50 -11.10 -48.40
CA LEU A 146 -11.70 -9.88 -48.17
C LEU A 146 -12.19 -8.71 -49.03
N THR A 147 -12.57 -8.98 -50.28
CA THR A 147 -13.13 -7.96 -51.18
C THR A 147 -14.47 -7.43 -50.64
N ARG A 148 -15.35 -8.30 -50.11
CA ARG A 148 -16.61 -7.86 -49.49
C ARG A 148 -16.40 -7.04 -48.22
N CYS A 149 -15.32 -7.32 -47.49
CA CYS A 149 -14.98 -6.59 -46.27
C CYS A 149 -14.11 -5.36 -46.52
N ASP A 150 -13.81 -5.02 -47.79
CA ASP A 150 -12.89 -3.95 -48.18
C ASP A 150 -11.53 -4.00 -47.44
N TYR A 151 -11.05 -5.21 -47.12
CA TYR A 151 -9.85 -5.43 -46.31
C TYR A 151 -9.85 -4.70 -44.94
N SER A 152 -11.02 -4.37 -44.40
CA SER A 152 -11.16 -3.58 -43.17
C SER A 152 -10.92 -4.41 -41.90
N TYR A 153 -9.99 -3.95 -41.06
CA TYR A 153 -9.70 -4.50 -39.74
C TYR A 153 -10.88 -4.45 -38.76
N GLU A 154 -11.90 -3.62 -39.03
CA GLU A 154 -13.10 -3.54 -38.18
C GLU A 154 -14.24 -4.47 -38.64
N ILE A 155 -14.32 -4.73 -39.95
CA ILE A 155 -15.40 -5.50 -40.56
C ILE A 155 -15.06 -7.00 -40.55
N ILE A 156 -13.80 -7.35 -40.79
CA ILE A 156 -13.36 -8.74 -40.85
C ILE A 156 -13.64 -9.49 -39.55
N PRO A 157 -13.26 -8.99 -38.34
CA PRO A 157 -13.55 -9.70 -37.10
C PRO A 157 -15.04 -9.99 -36.86
N LYS A 158 -15.92 -9.05 -37.23
CA LYS A 158 -17.38 -9.17 -37.04
C LYS A 158 -18.01 -10.27 -37.90
N ASN A 159 -17.44 -10.52 -39.08
CA ASN A 159 -17.95 -11.50 -40.04
C ASN A 159 -17.13 -12.80 -40.06
N TRP A 160 -16.07 -12.90 -39.25
CA TRP A 160 -15.14 -14.02 -39.24
C TRP A 160 -15.82 -15.36 -38.96
N THR A 161 -16.66 -15.43 -37.93
CA THR A 161 -17.33 -16.68 -37.55
C THR A 161 -18.21 -17.22 -38.69
N SER A 162 -18.95 -16.35 -39.38
CA SER A 162 -19.78 -16.73 -40.53
C SER A 162 -18.93 -17.20 -41.71
N PHE A 163 -17.87 -16.45 -42.02
CA PHE A 163 -16.88 -16.82 -43.05
C PHE A 163 -16.28 -18.19 -42.78
N TYR A 164 -15.80 -18.45 -41.56
CA TYR A 164 -15.13 -19.70 -41.24
C TYR A 164 -16.10 -20.89 -41.23
N LYS A 165 -17.34 -20.72 -40.77
CA LYS A 165 -18.37 -21.78 -40.85
C LYS A 165 -18.67 -22.16 -42.30
N LEU A 166 -18.75 -21.16 -43.17
CA LEU A 166 -18.92 -21.37 -44.61
C LEU A 166 -17.70 -22.09 -45.19
N PHE A 167 -16.49 -21.65 -44.85
CA PHE A 167 -15.25 -22.32 -45.24
C PHE A 167 -15.22 -23.80 -44.83
N GLN A 168 -15.56 -24.11 -43.57
CA GLN A 168 -15.64 -25.49 -43.07
C GLN A 168 -16.65 -26.33 -43.84
N TYR A 169 -17.80 -25.76 -44.19
CA TYR A 169 -18.80 -26.44 -45.01
C TYR A 169 -18.27 -26.77 -46.41
N VAL A 170 -17.64 -25.79 -47.07
CA VAL A 170 -17.05 -25.96 -48.41
C VAL A 170 -15.95 -27.01 -48.41
N MET A 171 -15.02 -26.92 -47.46
CA MET A 171 -13.95 -27.92 -47.32
C MET A 171 -14.48 -29.28 -46.88
N GLY A 172 -15.57 -29.33 -46.11
CA GLY A 172 -16.28 -30.56 -45.77
C GLY A 172 -16.89 -31.25 -46.98
N ALA A 173 -17.37 -30.50 -47.97
CA ALA A 173 -17.96 -31.04 -49.20
C ALA A 173 -16.92 -31.78 -50.06
N VAL A 174 -15.69 -31.27 -50.16
CA VAL A 174 -14.55 -31.95 -50.82
C VAL A 174 -13.77 -32.88 -49.88
N GLY A 175 -14.11 -32.86 -48.58
CA GLY A 175 -13.49 -33.62 -47.49
C GLY A 175 -13.21 -35.10 -47.81
N PRO A 176 -14.18 -35.88 -48.32
CA PRO A 176 -13.95 -37.28 -48.66
C PRO A 176 -12.89 -37.51 -49.76
N ILE A 177 -12.69 -36.55 -50.66
CA ILE A 177 -11.70 -36.64 -51.75
C ILE A 177 -10.32 -36.26 -51.22
N ILE A 178 -10.21 -35.11 -50.55
CA ILE A 178 -8.92 -34.62 -50.01
C ILE A 178 -8.38 -35.50 -48.87
N SER A 179 -9.26 -36.23 -48.18
CA SER A 179 -8.87 -37.21 -47.16
C SER A 179 -8.62 -38.62 -47.70
N TYR A 180 -8.90 -38.88 -48.97
CA TYR A 180 -8.82 -40.21 -49.56
C TYR A 180 -7.44 -40.84 -49.40
N VAL A 181 -6.38 -40.10 -49.77
CA VAL A 181 -5.01 -40.62 -49.70
C VAL A 181 -4.53 -40.82 -48.26
N PRO A 182 -4.63 -39.83 -47.34
CA PRO A 182 -4.20 -40.02 -45.96
C PRO A 182 -4.93 -41.14 -45.20
N VAL A 183 -6.20 -41.41 -45.54
CA VAL A 183 -7.01 -42.48 -44.93
C VAL A 183 -6.62 -43.86 -45.47
N ASN A 184 -6.43 -44.00 -46.79
CA ASN A 184 -6.18 -45.30 -47.42
C ASN A 184 -4.68 -45.66 -47.51
N TYR A 185 -3.79 -44.69 -47.39
CA TYR A 185 -2.33 -44.86 -47.47
C TYR A 185 -1.63 -44.20 -46.28
N PRO A 186 -1.82 -44.69 -45.04
CA PRO A 186 -1.32 -44.06 -43.81
C PRO A 186 0.20 -43.95 -43.75
N MET A 187 0.94 -44.78 -44.51
CA MET A 187 2.40 -44.72 -44.59
C MET A 187 2.92 -43.42 -45.21
N ILE A 188 2.11 -42.76 -46.05
CA ILE A 188 2.46 -41.54 -46.77
C ILE A 188 2.14 -40.29 -45.95
N ARG A 189 1.35 -40.41 -44.86
CA ARG A 189 1.02 -39.28 -43.97
C ARG A 189 2.26 -38.56 -43.43
N LYS A 190 3.31 -39.32 -43.10
CA LYS A 190 4.55 -38.76 -42.53
C LYS A 190 5.26 -37.84 -43.52
N GLU A 191 5.35 -38.28 -44.77
CA GLU A 191 6.03 -37.55 -45.86
C GLU A 191 5.27 -36.31 -46.32
N LEU A 192 3.94 -36.34 -46.20
CA LEU A 192 3.06 -35.22 -46.50
C LEU A 192 2.96 -34.20 -45.34
N GLY A 193 3.75 -34.36 -44.27
CA GLY A 193 3.76 -33.43 -43.13
C GLY A 193 2.54 -33.53 -42.21
N PHE A 194 1.72 -34.58 -42.33
CA PHE A 194 0.55 -34.82 -41.48
C PHE A 194 0.91 -35.50 -40.14
N GLU A 195 2.17 -35.50 -39.71
CA GLU A 195 2.60 -36.19 -38.48
C GLU A 195 1.92 -35.64 -37.22
N THR A 196 1.60 -34.34 -37.21
CA THR A 196 1.08 -33.61 -36.04
C THR A 196 -0.29 -32.99 -36.27
N LEU A 197 -0.76 -32.88 -37.51
CA LEU A 197 -2.01 -32.22 -37.87
C LEU A 197 -3.01 -33.19 -38.52
N THR A 198 -4.28 -33.02 -38.19
CA THR A 198 -5.39 -33.59 -38.96
C THR A 198 -5.48 -32.93 -40.34
N ILE A 199 -6.15 -33.60 -41.28
CA ILE A 199 -6.30 -33.12 -42.66
C ILE A 199 -7.03 -31.77 -42.68
N PHE A 200 -8.05 -31.59 -41.84
CA PHE A 200 -8.75 -30.31 -41.72
C PHE A 200 -7.85 -29.22 -41.11
N GLN A 201 -7.06 -29.53 -40.07
CA GLN A 201 -6.08 -28.58 -39.52
C GLN A 201 -5.00 -28.17 -40.52
N TYR A 202 -4.61 -29.06 -41.43
CA TYR A 202 -3.69 -28.73 -42.53
C TYR A 202 -4.30 -27.69 -43.46
N TYR A 203 -5.56 -27.87 -43.88
CA TYR A 203 -6.24 -26.88 -44.72
C TYR A 203 -6.60 -25.59 -43.97
N ASP A 204 -6.84 -25.65 -42.65
CA ASP A 204 -6.93 -24.46 -41.80
C ASP A 204 -5.59 -23.68 -41.79
N SER A 205 -4.45 -24.39 -41.76
CA SER A 205 -3.14 -23.74 -41.91
C SER A 205 -2.98 -23.08 -43.28
N LYS A 206 -3.42 -23.75 -44.37
CA LYS A 206 -3.41 -23.19 -45.73
C LYS A 206 -4.32 -21.97 -45.88
N LEU A 207 -5.45 -21.93 -45.19
CA LEU A 207 -6.31 -20.74 -45.09
C LEU A 207 -5.51 -19.54 -44.52
N PHE A 208 -4.76 -19.74 -43.43
CA PHE A 208 -3.97 -18.66 -42.85
C PHE A 208 -2.73 -18.29 -43.68
N GLU A 209 -2.09 -19.24 -44.36
CA GLU A 209 -1.04 -18.93 -45.35
C GLU A 209 -1.58 -18.03 -46.47
N CYS A 210 -2.77 -18.34 -47.00
CA CYS A 210 -3.45 -17.54 -48.00
C CYS A 210 -3.76 -16.13 -47.47
N MET A 211 -4.42 -16.02 -46.30
CA MET A 211 -4.71 -14.71 -45.70
C MET A 211 -3.43 -13.90 -45.43
N LYS A 212 -2.37 -14.54 -44.93
CA LYS A 212 -1.07 -13.90 -44.71
C LYS A 212 -0.44 -13.41 -46.00
N SER A 213 -0.63 -14.10 -47.13
CA SER A 213 -0.14 -13.65 -48.44
C SER A 213 -0.83 -12.37 -48.92
N HIS A 214 -2.12 -12.21 -48.60
CA HIS A 214 -2.90 -11.02 -48.93
C HIS A 214 -2.58 -9.79 -48.06
N PHE A 215 -2.40 -9.98 -46.74
CA PHE A 215 -2.12 -8.88 -45.81
C PHE A 215 -0.61 -8.59 -45.62
N GLY A 216 0.27 -9.52 -46.01
CA GLY A 216 1.71 -9.38 -45.88
C GLY A 216 2.14 -9.08 -44.43
N ARG A 217 2.74 -7.90 -44.23
CA ARG A 217 3.23 -7.46 -42.90
C ARG A 217 2.10 -7.08 -41.95
N GLU A 218 0.91 -6.74 -42.45
CA GLU A 218 -0.21 -6.29 -41.64
C GLU A 218 -1.08 -7.45 -41.11
N PHE A 219 -0.71 -8.70 -41.44
CA PHE A 219 -1.44 -9.88 -40.98
C PHE A 219 -1.49 -9.96 -39.43
N SER A 220 -0.42 -9.59 -38.73
CA SER A 220 -0.44 -9.56 -37.26
C SER A 220 -1.39 -8.50 -36.72
N THR A 221 -1.51 -7.35 -37.39
CA THR A 221 -2.49 -6.30 -37.07
C THR A 221 -3.92 -6.82 -37.21
N LEU A 222 -4.21 -7.62 -38.24
CA LEU A 222 -5.49 -8.31 -38.38
C LEU A 222 -5.78 -9.21 -37.19
N VAL A 223 -4.81 -10.06 -36.82
CA VAL A 223 -5.00 -10.99 -35.69
C VAL A 223 -5.22 -10.21 -34.39
N SER A 224 -4.45 -9.15 -34.13
CA SER A 224 -4.68 -8.27 -32.97
C SER A 224 -6.06 -7.61 -33.00
N ALA A 225 -6.54 -7.14 -34.15
CA ALA A 225 -7.88 -6.58 -34.30
C ALA A 225 -8.98 -7.61 -33.98
N THR A 226 -8.80 -8.88 -34.38
CA THR A 226 -9.74 -9.95 -34.00
C THR A 226 -9.76 -10.21 -32.49
N ILE A 227 -8.61 -10.15 -31.81
CA ILE A 227 -8.53 -10.29 -30.35
C ILE A 227 -9.24 -9.11 -29.67
N HIS A 228 -8.97 -7.88 -30.11
CA HIS A 228 -9.61 -6.68 -29.57
C HIS A 228 -11.13 -6.68 -29.77
N HIS A 229 -11.62 -7.19 -30.90
CA HIS A 229 -13.06 -7.34 -31.13
C HIS A 229 -13.74 -8.14 -30.01
N TYR A 230 -13.18 -9.28 -29.62
CA TYR A 230 -13.71 -10.09 -28.53
C TYR A 230 -13.49 -9.47 -27.15
N ILE A 231 -12.36 -8.77 -26.94
CA ILE A 231 -12.14 -7.99 -25.71
C ILE A 231 -13.25 -6.96 -25.51
N HIS A 232 -13.64 -6.21 -26.54
CA HIS A 232 -14.63 -5.12 -26.44
C HIS A 232 -16.09 -5.56 -26.58
N MET A 233 -16.36 -6.84 -26.85
CA MET A 233 -17.73 -7.36 -26.92
C MET A 233 -18.39 -7.29 -25.53
N PHE A 234 -19.53 -6.59 -25.40
CA PHE A 234 -20.25 -6.47 -24.13
C PHE A 234 -21.78 -6.52 -24.31
N PRO A 235 -22.54 -7.23 -23.46
CA PRO A 235 -22.09 -8.15 -22.40
C PRO A 235 -21.64 -9.52 -22.95
N ILE A 236 -20.67 -10.16 -22.29
CA ILE A 236 -20.21 -11.51 -22.66
C ILE A 236 -20.98 -12.54 -21.83
N THR A 237 -21.79 -13.37 -22.46
CA THR A 237 -22.40 -14.56 -21.84
C THR A 237 -21.81 -15.83 -22.45
N ASN A 238 -21.78 -16.94 -21.69
CA ASN A 238 -21.35 -18.25 -22.22
C ASN A 238 -22.12 -18.62 -23.50
N THR A 239 -23.43 -18.32 -23.56
CA THR A 239 -24.29 -18.57 -24.71
C THR A 239 -23.94 -17.77 -25.96
N MET A 240 -23.36 -16.58 -25.81
CA MET A 240 -22.84 -15.79 -26.93
C MET A 240 -21.51 -16.38 -27.41
N LEU A 241 -20.60 -16.71 -26.48
CA LEU A 241 -19.29 -17.27 -26.80
C LEU A 241 -19.37 -18.66 -27.46
N GLU A 242 -20.35 -19.49 -27.11
CA GLU A 242 -20.55 -20.81 -27.73
C GLU A 242 -20.82 -20.76 -29.24
N LYS A 243 -21.34 -19.63 -29.75
CA LYS A 243 -21.67 -19.47 -31.17
C LYS A 243 -20.50 -18.97 -32.00
N GLU A 244 -19.48 -18.42 -31.36
CA GLU A 244 -18.32 -17.81 -31.98
C GLU A 244 -17.24 -18.85 -32.32
N VAL A 245 -16.52 -18.61 -33.41
CA VAL A 245 -15.36 -19.43 -33.80
C VAL A 245 -14.15 -18.53 -34.00
N PRO A 246 -13.44 -18.17 -32.92
CA PRO A 246 -12.37 -17.18 -32.98
C PRO A 246 -11.21 -17.61 -33.86
N MET A 247 -10.66 -16.67 -34.62
CA MET A 247 -9.51 -16.87 -35.50
C MET A 247 -8.35 -17.54 -34.75
N LEU A 248 -7.99 -17.00 -33.59
CA LEU A 248 -6.84 -17.45 -32.80
C LEU A 248 -7.01 -18.88 -32.25
N ARG A 249 -8.25 -19.34 -32.01
CA ARG A 249 -8.53 -20.72 -31.61
C ARG A 249 -8.18 -21.70 -32.72
N ILE A 250 -8.53 -21.37 -33.95
CA ILE A 250 -8.22 -22.19 -35.13
C ILE A 250 -6.71 -22.20 -35.36
N MET A 251 -6.06 -21.03 -35.27
CA MET A 251 -4.60 -20.92 -35.38
C MET A 251 -3.87 -21.74 -34.32
N SER A 252 -4.39 -21.80 -33.09
CA SER A 252 -3.87 -22.69 -32.03
C SER A 252 -4.02 -24.16 -32.40
N ASN A 253 -5.17 -24.56 -32.97
CA ASN A 253 -5.43 -25.96 -33.34
C ASN A 253 -4.50 -26.44 -34.47
N CYS A 254 -4.06 -25.56 -35.36
CA CYS A 254 -3.12 -25.88 -36.44
C CYS A 254 -1.67 -25.46 -36.15
N ASN A 255 -1.36 -25.00 -34.94
CA ASN A 255 -0.03 -24.51 -34.53
C ASN A 255 0.55 -23.43 -35.46
N PHE A 256 -0.29 -22.54 -35.99
CA PHE A 256 0.15 -21.49 -36.93
C PHE A 256 0.83 -20.33 -36.19
N SER A 257 2.12 -20.09 -36.47
CA SER A 257 2.89 -19.03 -35.82
C SER A 257 2.59 -17.62 -36.37
N ILE A 258 2.50 -16.62 -35.49
CA ILE A 258 2.27 -15.22 -35.84
C ILE A 258 3.51 -14.43 -35.44
N GLU A 259 4.19 -13.79 -36.40
CA GLU A 259 5.47 -13.09 -36.15
C GLU A 259 6.55 -13.97 -35.47
N GLY A 260 6.53 -15.29 -35.72
CA GLY A 260 7.44 -16.24 -35.07
C GLY A 260 7.09 -16.60 -33.63
N LEU A 261 5.95 -16.11 -33.11
CA LEU A 261 5.40 -16.48 -31.80
C LEU A 261 4.33 -17.56 -31.95
N SER A 262 4.16 -18.36 -30.89
CA SER A 262 3.00 -19.25 -30.79
C SER A 262 1.71 -18.43 -30.67
N PRO A 263 0.53 -18.95 -31.08
CA PRO A 263 -0.76 -18.28 -30.87
C PRO A 263 -1.00 -17.86 -29.42
N LYS A 264 -0.58 -18.70 -28.45
CA LYS A 264 -0.64 -18.41 -27.02
C LYS A 264 0.24 -17.20 -26.66
N ASP A 265 1.49 -17.20 -27.07
CA ASP A 265 2.42 -16.11 -26.73
C ASP A 265 1.99 -14.78 -27.38
N PHE A 266 1.46 -14.84 -28.61
CA PHE A 266 0.90 -13.68 -29.29
C PHE A 266 -0.33 -13.13 -28.56
N TYR A 267 -1.23 -14.01 -28.10
CA TYR A 267 -2.38 -13.63 -27.26
C TYR A 267 -1.91 -12.93 -25.98
N MET A 268 -0.98 -13.54 -25.24
CA MET A 268 -0.49 -13.00 -23.97
C MET A 268 0.22 -11.65 -24.15
N LYS A 269 0.97 -11.47 -25.24
CA LYS A 269 1.58 -10.19 -25.63
C LYS A 269 0.52 -9.12 -25.87
N THR A 270 -0.51 -9.44 -26.66
CA THR A 270 -1.61 -8.52 -27.00
C THR A 270 -2.41 -8.13 -25.75
N LEU A 271 -2.72 -9.11 -24.89
CA LEU A 271 -3.45 -8.91 -23.64
C LEU A 271 -2.68 -8.00 -22.67
N ARG A 272 -1.35 -8.19 -22.56
CA ARG A 272 -0.48 -7.32 -21.75
C ARG A 272 -0.50 -5.87 -22.25
N GLN A 273 -0.43 -5.67 -23.56
CA GLN A 273 -0.50 -4.34 -24.16
C GLN A 273 -1.85 -3.66 -23.85
N TYR A 274 -2.95 -4.40 -24.03
CA TYR A 274 -4.29 -3.92 -23.71
C TYR A 274 -4.41 -3.46 -22.24
N TYR A 275 -3.90 -4.23 -21.28
CA TYR A 275 -3.94 -3.81 -19.86
C TYR A 275 -3.16 -2.52 -19.60
N CYS A 276 -2.06 -2.27 -20.32
CA CYS A 276 -1.28 -1.06 -20.17
C CYS A 276 -1.97 0.17 -20.79
N GLU A 277 -2.71 -0.01 -21.88
CA GLU A 277 -3.35 1.07 -22.65
C GLU A 277 -4.75 1.43 -22.13
N GLU A 278 -5.51 0.44 -21.64
CA GLU A 278 -6.91 0.60 -21.25
C GLU A 278 -7.06 1.42 -19.96
N SER A 279 -7.70 2.58 -20.05
CA SER A 279 -7.88 3.48 -18.89
C SER A 279 -8.72 2.89 -17.77
N ASN A 280 -9.65 1.99 -18.10
CA ASN A 280 -10.58 1.36 -17.16
C ASN A 280 -9.93 0.25 -16.31
N LEU A 281 -8.76 -0.24 -16.72
CA LEU A 281 -7.99 -1.27 -16.01
C LEU A 281 -6.86 -0.68 -15.17
N ARG A 282 -6.74 0.66 -15.10
CA ARG A 282 -5.82 1.31 -14.16
C ARG A 282 -6.26 1.08 -12.71
N PRO A 283 -5.34 1.10 -11.73
CA PRO A 283 -5.70 0.89 -10.33
C PRO A 283 -6.56 2.06 -9.82
N ARG A 284 -7.86 1.84 -9.73
CA ARG A 284 -8.89 2.79 -9.29
C ARG A 284 -9.91 2.06 -8.44
N LEU A 285 -10.67 2.81 -7.62
CA LEU A 285 -11.67 2.23 -6.72
C LEU A 285 -12.65 1.31 -7.46
N GLU A 286 -13.12 1.73 -8.64
CA GLU A 286 -14.08 0.98 -9.45
C GLU A 286 -13.50 -0.34 -9.97
N THR A 287 -12.24 -0.34 -10.37
CA THR A 287 -11.52 -1.53 -10.85
C THR A 287 -11.36 -2.56 -9.74
N PHE A 288 -11.06 -2.09 -8.51
CA PHE A 288 -10.97 -2.95 -7.33
C PHE A 288 -12.34 -3.48 -6.88
N LYS A 289 -13.38 -2.65 -6.87
CA LYS A 289 -14.76 -3.08 -6.59
C LYS A 289 -15.23 -4.17 -7.56
N ASN A 290 -14.91 -4.02 -8.84
CA ASN A 290 -15.31 -4.96 -9.89
C ASN A 290 -14.27 -6.05 -10.17
N PHE A 291 -13.24 -6.22 -9.33
CA PHE A 291 -12.12 -7.13 -9.60
C PHE A 291 -12.58 -8.56 -9.94
N LYS A 292 -13.51 -9.12 -9.17
CA LYS A 292 -14.04 -10.49 -9.42
C LYS A 292 -14.73 -10.59 -10.79
N VAL A 293 -15.50 -9.56 -11.17
CA VAL A 293 -16.19 -9.51 -12.47
C VAL A 293 -15.17 -9.41 -13.61
N LEU A 294 -14.18 -8.54 -13.46
CA LEU A 294 -13.11 -8.36 -14.45
C LEU A 294 -12.24 -9.62 -14.61
N LEU A 295 -11.88 -10.27 -13.51
CA LEU A 295 -11.14 -11.54 -13.52
C LEU A 295 -11.95 -12.65 -14.18
N THR A 296 -13.25 -12.74 -13.88
CA THR A 296 -14.15 -13.73 -14.52
C THR A 296 -14.25 -13.47 -16.01
N ARG A 297 -14.40 -12.22 -16.43
CA ARG A 297 -14.42 -11.82 -17.85
C ARG A 297 -13.12 -12.21 -18.55
N ASN A 298 -11.98 -11.99 -17.90
CA ASN A 298 -10.68 -12.36 -18.44
C ASN A 298 -10.55 -13.89 -18.63
N ALA A 299 -11.05 -14.66 -17.65
CA ALA A 299 -11.11 -16.11 -17.75
C ALA A 299 -12.00 -16.58 -18.92
N LEU A 300 -13.20 -16.00 -19.07
CA LEU A 300 -14.10 -16.33 -20.16
C LEU A 300 -13.48 -16.02 -21.53
N LEU A 301 -12.85 -14.86 -21.68
CA LEU A 301 -12.16 -14.48 -22.90
C LEU A 301 -11.00 -15.43 -23.23
N ALA A 302 -10.17 -15.79 -22.25
CA ALA A 302 -9.09 -16.76 -22.48
C ALA A 302 -9.66 -18.14 -22.87
N SER A 303 -10.73 -18.58 -22.19
CA SER A 303 -11.38 -19.87 -22.46
C SER A 303 -11.99 -19.97 -23.86
N LEU A 304 -12.42 -18.83 -24.43
CA LEU A 304 -12.91 -18.72 -25.81
C LEU A 304 -11.84 -19.14 -26.82
N PHE A 305 -10.57 -18.81 -26.56
CA PHE A 305 -9.45 -19.19 -27.42
C PHE A 305 -8.91 -20.59 -27.06
N SER A 306 -8.62 -20.84 -25.79
CA SER A 306 -8.27 -22.15 -25.26
C SER A 306 -8.49 -22.20 -23.73
N PRO A 307 -9.18 -23.24 -23.19
CA PRO A 307 -9.34 -23.41 -21.74
C PRO A 307 -8.02 -23.48 -20.96
N GLU A 308 -6.96 -23.99 -21.59
CA GLU A 308 -5.64 -24.12 -20.96
C GLU A 308 -4.97 -22.77 -20.72
N TRP A 309 -5.38 -21.72 -21.44
CA TRP A 309 -4.76 -20.39 -21.34
C TRP A 309 -5.35 -19.55 -20.19
N VAL A 310 -6.43 -20.01 -19.56
CA VAL A 310 -7.15 -19.27 -18.51
C VAL A 310 -6.25 -18.96 -17.32
N SER A 311 -5.45 -19.93 -16.87
CA SER A 311 -4.53 -19.74 -15.76
C SER A 311 -3.51 -18.63 -16.04
N ASP A 312 -2.86 -18.71 -17.21
CA ASP A 312 -1.82 -17.74 -17.60
C ASP A 312 -2.38 -16.33 -17.84
N ALA A 313 -3.57 -16.23 -18.45
CA ALA A 313 -4.23 -14.95 -18.67
C ALA A 313 -4.64 -14.30 -17.34
N ASN A 314 -5.17 -15.08 -16.39
CA ASN A 314 -5.51 -14.57 -15.06
C ASN A 314 -4.27 -14.22 -14.24
N ASP A 315 -3.20 -14.99 -14.35
CA ASP A 315 -1.92 -14.67 -13.73
C ASP A 315 -1.35 -13.35 -14.26
N LEU A 316 -1.47 -13.07 -15.56
CA LEU A 316 -1.10 -11.76 -16.12
C LEU A 316 -1.97 -10.62 -15.56
N PHE A 317 -3.28 -10.83 -15.45
CA PHE A 317 -4.21 -9.84 -14.91
C PHE A 317 -3.92 -9.53 -13.43
N ILE A 318 -3.73 -10.58 -12.62
CA ILE A 318 -3.32 -10.48 -11.21
C ILE A 318 -1.97 -9.79 -11.10
N SER A 319 -1.02 -10.11 -11.97
CA SER A 319 0.30 -9.48 -11.97
C SER A 319 0.24 -7.98 -12.28
N HIS A 320 -0.64 -7.58 -13.20
CA HIS A 320 -0.84 -6.19 -13.57
C HIS A 320 -1.48 -5.36 -12.44
N LEU A 321 -2.53 -5.89 -11.80
CA LEU A 321 -3.31 -5.17 -10.80
C LEU A 321 -2.82 -5.37 -9.37
N LEU A 322 -2.54 -6.61 -8.94
CA LEU A 322 -2.25 -6.94 -7.54
C LEU A 322 -0.75 -6.99 -7.26
N LEU A 323 0.07 -7.57 -8.14
CA LEU A 323 1.51 -7.74 -7.88
C LEU A 323 2.36 -6.53 -8.29
N ASN A 324 1.80 -5.32 -8.15
CA ASN A 324 2.40 -4.08 -8.61
C ASN A 324 2.46 -3.05 -7.46
N LYS A 325 3.67 -2.50 -7.21
CA LYS A 325 3.91 -1.46 -6.20
C LYS A 325 3.00 -0.25 -6.40
N LYS A 326 2.80 0.18 -7.65
CA LYS A 326 1.97 1.34 -7.98
C LYS A 326 0.52 1.13 -7.54
N SER A 327 -0.03 -0.06 -7.77
CA SER A 327 -1.40 -0.39 -7.37
C SER A 327 -1.60 -0.40 -5.86
N ILE A 328 -0.61 -0.85 -5.08
CA ILE A 328 -0.65 -0.79 -3.61
C ILE A 328 -0.68 0.67 -3.14
N SER A 329 0.20 1.51 -3.69
CA SER A 329 0.26 2.94 -3.37
C SER A 329 -1.05 3.66 -3.73
N GLU A 330 -1.59 3.43 -4.92
CA GLU A 330 -2.87 4.00 -5.37
C GLU A 330 -4.04 3.49 -4.53
N TYR A 331 -4.05 2.21 -4.13
CA TYR A 331 -5.07 1.67 -3.22
C TYR A 331 -5.03 2.37 -1.86
N ILE A 332 -3.85 2.55 -1.28
CA ILE A 332 -3.68 3.26 0.00
C ILE A 332 -4.22 4.69 -0.14
N GLU A 333 -3.91 5.40 -1.23
CA GLU A 333 -4.40 6.76 -1.45
C GLU A 333 -5.92 6.82 -1.58
N ILE A 334 -6.51 5.95 -2.40
CA ILE A 334 -7.97 5.84 -2.54
C ILE A 334 -8.64 5.58 -1.19
N GLY A 335 -8.05 4.72 -0.37
CA GLY A 335 -8.54 4.42 0.97
C GLY A 335 -8.58 5.65 1.88
N LYS A 336 -7.64 6.59 1.72
CA LYS A 336 -7.60 7.84 2.50
C LYS A 336 -8.70 8.82 2.11
N ASP A 337 -8.99 8.95 0.81
CA ASP A 337 -9.92 9.96 0.29
C ASP A 337 -11.39 9.57 0.41
N THR A 338 -11.67 8.29 0.68
CA THR A 338 -13.05 7.83 0.68
C THR A 338 -13.65 7.93 2.09
N TYR A 339 -14.41 9.00 2.30
CA TYR A 339 -15.17 9.27 3.51
C TYR A 339 -16.56 8.64 3.40
N ASP A 340 -16.94 7.80 4.37
CA ASP A 340 -18.28 7.27 4.52
C ASP A 340 -19.16 8.36 5.15
N GLU A 341 -19.99 9.01 4.32
CA GLU A 341 -20.88 10.10 4.75
C GLU A 341 -21.98 9.62 5.70
N GLU A 342 -22.45 8.37 5.59
CA GLU A 342 -23.50 7.82 6.47
C GLU A 342 -22.94 7.46 7.86
N LYS A 343 -21.67 7.06 7.94
CA LYS A 343 -20.98 6.70 9.19
C LYS A 343 -20.04 7.80 9.72
N GLU A 344 -19.97 8.94 9.02
CA GLU A 344 -19.07 10.07 9.27
C GLU A 344 -17.60 9.67 9.54
N ARG A 345 -17.04 8.75 8.74
CA ARG A 345 -15.68 8.20 8.98
C ARG A 345 -14.91 7.93 7.69
N TYR A 346 -13.59 8.10 7.73
CA TYR A 346 -12.69 7.54 6.71
C TYR A 346 -12.71 6.01 6.78
N PHE A 347 -13.15 5.39 5.68
CA PHE A 347 -13.37 3.96 5.43
C PHE A 347 -13.38 2.97 6.62
N LYS A 348 -14.58 2.48 6.94
CA LYS A 348 -14.82 1.10 7.40
C LYS A 348 -15.41 0.34 6.21
N THR A 349 -14.63 0.12 5.16
CA THR A 349 -15.23 -0.37 3.92
C THR A 349 -15.66 -1.82 4.02
N GLU A 350 -16.96 -2.01 3.84
CA GLU A 350 -17.54 -3.23 3.27
C GLU A 350 -17.23 -3.37 1.76
N THR A 351 -16.17 -2.72 1.23
CA THR A 351 -15.64 -3.13 -0.06
C THR A 351 -15.03 -4.51 0.15
N HIS A 352 -15.60 -5.53 -0.48
CA HIS A 352 -15.05 -6.88 -0.59
C HIS A 352 -13.59 -6.94 -1.09
N PHE A 353 -12.99 -5.79 -1.46
CA PHE A 353 -11.60 -5.64 -1.86
C PHE A 353 -10.75 -5.00 -0.76
N SER A 354 -9.96 -5.84 -0.07
CA SER A 354 -9.07 -5.46 1.04
C SER A 354 -7.60 -5.64 0.66
N LEU A 355 -6.69 -4.98 1.40
CA LEU A 355 -5.24 -5.23 1.34
C LEU A 355 -4.87 -6.71 1.53
N LEU A 356 -5.76 -7.50 2.14
CA LEU A 356 -5.60 -8.94 2.25
C LEU A 356 -5.52 -9.62 0.88
N MET A 357 -6.24 -9.14 -0.14
CA MET A 357 -6.13 -9.72 -1.49
C MET A 357 -4.78 -9.47 -2.14
N PHE A 358 -4.19 -8.28 -1.94
CA PHE A 358 -2.81 -8.03 -2.33
C PHE A 358 -1.90 -9.04 -1.63
N ARG A 359 -1.96 -9.12 -0.29
CA ARG A 359 -1.15 -10.05 0.50
C ARG A 359 -1.30 -11.49 0.00
N ASN A 360 -2.52 -11.97 -0.19
CA ASN A 360 -2.81 -13.34 -0.65
C ASN A 360 -2.26 -13.60 -2.06
N ALA A 361 -2.32 -12.62 -2.96
CA ALA A 361 -1.74 -12.75 -4.30
C ALA A 361 -0.20 -12.87 -4.24
N PHE A 362 0.46 -12.08 -3.39
CA PHE A 362 1.90 -12.19 -3.17
C PHE A 362 2.28 -13.51 -2.47
N GLU A 363 1.47 -13.96 -1.50
CA GLU A 363 1.65 -15.23 -0.80
C GLU A 363 1.55 -16.43 -1.74
N ALA A 364 0.55 -16.44 -2.63
CA ALA A 364 0.39 -17.48 -3.65
C ALA A 364 1.59 -17.60 -4.60
N LYS A 365 2.41 -16.54 -4.73
CA LYS A 365 3.64 -16.53 -5.52
C LYS A 365 4.91 -16.61 -4.66
N ASN A 366 4.81 -16.89 -3.36
CA ASN A 366 5.93 -16.92 -2.40
C ASN A 366 6.74 -15.60 -2.35
N MET A 367 6.07 -14.45 -2.50
CA MET A 367 6.67 -13.11 -2.58
C MET A 367 6.27 -12.18 -1.42
N LEU A 368 5.94 -12.74 -0.25
CA LEU A 368 5.52 -11.94 0.93
C LEU A 368 6.55 -10.89 1.37
N SER A 369 7.86 -11.16 1.21
CA SER A 369 8.92 -10.20 1.50
C SER A 369 8.82 -8.94 0.63
N LYS A 370 8.58 -9.11 -0.68
CA LYS A 370 8.38 -8.01 -1.62
C LYS A 370 7.09 -7.24 -1.34
N PHE A 371 6.03 -7.92 -0.92
CA PHE A 371 4.80 -7.25 -0.49
C PHE A 371 5.08 -6.29 0.67
N LYS A 372 5.83 -6.77 1.68
CA LYS A 372 6.22 -5.93 2.81
C LYS A 372 7.09 -4.75 2.37
N GLU A 373 8.09 -4.98 1.51
CA GLU A 373 8.92 -3.91 0.93
C GLU A 373 8.09 -2.85 0.20
N PHE A 374 7.10 -3.25 -0.60
CA PHE A 374 6.24 -2.30 -1.32
C PHE A 374 5.34 -1.48 -0.39
N CYS A 375 4.81 -2.11 0.67
CA CYS A 375 4.07 -1.39 1.71
C CYS A 375 4.97 -0.43 2.49
N ASP A 376 6.17 -0.87 2.88
CA ASP A 376 7.18 -0.06 3.59
C ASP A 376 7.54 1.18 2.76
N ASP A 377 7.81 0.99 1.47
CA ASP A 377 8.11 2.09 0.54
C ASP A 377 6.93 3.07 0.41
N ALA A 378 5.72 2.56 0.19
CA ALA A 378 4.53 3.40 0.02
C ALA A 378 4.26 4.24 1.28
N VAL A 379 4.37 3.62 2.47
CA VAL A 379 4.23 4.31 3.76
C VAL A 379 5.36 5.32 3.96
N SER A 380 6.60 4.94 3.67
CA SER A 380 7.77 5.82 3.82
C SER A 380 7.66 7.07 2.95
N GLU A 381 7.27 6.92 1.68
CA GLU A 381 7.08 8.02 0.73
C GLU A 381 6.01 9.00 1.23
N LYS A 382 4.86 8.48 1.68
CA LYS A 382 3.75 9.30 2.18
C LYS A 382 4.12 10.06 3.46
N LEU A 383 4.72 9.40 4.45
CA LEU A 383 5.13 10.04 5.70
C LEU A 383 6.24 11.08 5.49
N LYS A 384 7.22 10.81 4.62
CA LYS A 384 8.27 11.78 4.27
C LYS A 384 7.69 13.01 3.55
N ALA A 385 6.74 12.80 2.63
CA ALA A 385 6.06 13.89 1.94
C ALA A 385 5.26 14.77 2.89
N ALA A 386 4.53 14.17 3.85
CA ALA A 386 3.76 14.90 4.86
C ALA A 386 4.64 15.69 5.84
N TYR A 387 5.76 15.10 6.30
CA TYR A 387 6.70 15.79 7.20
C TYR A 387 7.44 16.94 6.48
N GLY A 388 7.84 16.70 5.23
CA GLY A 388 8.46 17.68 4.35
C GLY A 388 9.74 18.35 4.89
N SER A 389 10.24 19.34 4.16
CA SER A 389 11.39 20.17 4.59
C SER A 389 11.08 21.06 5.79
N ASN A 390 9.81 21.37 6.01
CA ASN A 390 9.36 22.27 7.07
C ASN A 390 9.15 21.54 8.41
N HIS A 391 9.29 20.21 8.43
CA HIS A 391 9.12 19.38 9.61
C HIS A 391 7.75 19.57 10.26
N ASP A 392 6.72 19.62 9.43
CA ASP A 392 5.34 19.86 9.85
C ASP A 392 4.79 18.63 10.57
N THR A 393 4.79 18.69 11.90
CA THR A 393 4.31 17.59 12.74
C THR A 393 2.80 17.41 12.66
N GLU A 394 2.03 18.47 12.38
CA GLU A 394 0.57 18.38 12.33
C GLU A 394 0.14 17.59 11.11
N ARG A 395 0.64 17.97 9.93
CA ARG A 395 0.42 17.22 8.68
C ARG A 395 0.92 15.79 8.74
N LEU A 396 2.07 15.56 9.39
CA LEU A 396 2.59 14.21 9.60
C LEU A 396 1.61 13.35 10.39
N PHE A 397 1.06 13.84 11.50
CA PHE A 397 0.13 13.05 12.30
C PHE A 397 -1.25 12.89 11.63
N ASP A 398 -1.71 13.87 10.87
CA ASP A 398 -2.91 13.72 10.01
C ASP A 398 -2.73 12.54 9.04
N GLU A 399 -1.58 12.49 8.35
CA GLU A 399 -1.23 11.41 7.43
C GLU A 399 -1.14 10.05 8.15
N VAL A 400 -0.51 10.00 9.33
CA VAL A 400 -0.41 8.76 10.13
C VAL A 400 -1.80 8.24 10.54
N VAL A 401 -2.69 9.13 10.98
CA VAL A 401 -4.06 8.76 11.39
C VAL A 401 -4.83 8.22 10.20
N GLN A 402 -4.72 8.86 9.03
CA GLN A 402 -5.35 8.38 7.79
C GLN A 402 -4.83 7.00 7.38
N LEU A 403 -3.52 6.80 7.34
CA LEU A 403 -2.91 5.50 7.01
C LEU A 403 -3.32 4.40 8.01
N ALA A 404 -3.36 4.70 9.30
CA ALA A 404 -3.80 3.76 10.32
C ALA A 404 -5.29 3.40 10.21
N ASN A 405 -6.13 4.30 9.68
CA ASN A 405 -7.54 4.02 9.42
C ASN A 405 -7.73 3.10 8.20
N VAL A 406 -6.92 3.28 7.14
CA VAL A 406 -6.93 2.38 5.97
C VAL A 406 -6.49 0.96 6.35
N ASP A 407 -5.48 0.84 7.22
CA ASP A 407 -4.91 -0.43 7.69
C ASP A 407 -5.70 -1.11 8.83
N HIS A 408 -7.01 -1.26 8.65
CA HIS A 408 -7.87 -1.89 9.66
C HIS A 408 -7.45 -3.32 10.06
N LEU A 409 -6.80 -4.07 9.16
CA LEU A 409 -6.26 -5.43 9.40
C LEU A 409 -4.84 -5.42 9.97
N LYS A 410 -4.27 -4.23 10.25
CA LYS A 410 -2.91 -4.05 10.78
C LYS A 410 -1.80 -4.74 9.96
N ILE A 411 -1.94 -4.75 8.63
CA ILE A 411 -1.00 -5.37 7.69
C ILE A 411 0.34 -4.61 7.62
N TYR A 412 0.31 -3.28 7.67
CA TYR A 412 1.52 -2.43 7.60
C TYR A 412 1.64 -1.43 8.76
N SER A 413 0.86 -1.61 9.82
CA SER A 413 0.93 -0.77 11.03
C SER A 413 2.33 -0.73 11.65
N ASP A 414 3.07 -1.85 11.60
CA ASP A 414 4.47 -1.91 12.03
C ASP A 414 5.37 -0.99 11.20
N SER A 415 5.10 -0.88 9.90
CA SER A 415 5.82 -0.02 8.97
C SER A 415 5.57 1.44 9.26
N ILE A 416 4.30 1.81 9.55
CA ILE A 416 3.93 3.17 9.97
C ILE A 416 4.72 3.56 11.22
N GLU A 417 4.75 2.70 12.24
CA GLU A 417 5.45 2.98 13.49
C GLU A 417 6.96 3.10 13.30
N TYR A 418 7.54 2.18 12.55
CA TYR A 418 8.97 2.18 12.26
C TYR A 418 9.39 3.47 11.57
N HIS A 419 8.70 3.86 10.49
CA HIS A 419 9.04 5.05 9.74
C HIS A 419 8.73 6.34 10.51
N LEU A 420 7.63 6.40 11.26
CA LEU A 420 7.32 7.54 12.13
C LEU A 420 8.39 7.75 13.21
N CYS A 421 8.78 6.67 13.90
CA CYS A 421 9.81 6.73 14.94
C CYS A 421 11.18 7.10 14.34
N ASN A 422 11.49 6.62 13.13
CA ASN A 422 12.72 6.97 12.44
C ASN A 422 12.75 8.46 12.05
N LEU A 423 11.65 9.01 11.52
CA LEU A 423 11.53 10.43 11.18
C LEU A 423 11.65 11.34 12.41
N LEU A 424 11.06 10.94 13.54
CA LEU A 424 11.06 11.73 14.78
C LEU A 424 12.25 11.39 15.71
N GLY A 425 13.11 10.46 15.31
CA GLY A 425 14.32 10.03 16.02
C GLY A 425 14.13 9.04 17.16
N SER A 426 12.95 8.98 17.79
CA SER A 426 12.65 7.95 18.81
C SER A 426 11.15 7.76 19.04
N THR A 427 10.79 6.60 19.61
CA THR A 427 9.42 6.30 20.04
C THR A 427 8.92 7.28 21.11
N SER A 428 9.77 7.63 22.08
CA SER A 428 9.43 8.64 23.09
C SER A 428 9.11 9.99 22.46
N LYS A 429 9.88 10.39 21.45
CA LYS A 429 9.63 11.65 20.74
C LYS A 429 8.35 11.62 19.92
N ALA A 430 8.06 10.49 19.27
CA ALA A 430 6.80 10.27 18.57
C ALA A 430 5.59 10.40 19.50
N ILE A 431 5.65 9.78 20.69
CA ILE A 431 4.58 9.89 21.70
C ILE A 431 4.43 11.34 22.17
N GLU A 432 5.52 12.03 22.49
CA GLU A 432 5.47 13.43 22.95
C GLU A 432 4.81 14.36 21.92
N GLN A 433 5.14 14.20 20.63
CA GLN A 433 4.55 15.02 19.58
C GLN A 433 3.09 14.62 19.30
N TYR A 434 2.76 13.33 19.37
CA TYR A 434 1.39 12.86 19.26
C TYR A 434 0.50 13.46 20.36
N VAL A 435 0.97 13.50 21.61
CA VAL A 435 0.22 14.11 22.72
C VAL A 435 -0.11 15.57 22.42
N LYS A 436 0.85 16.35 21.90
CA LYS A 436 0.60 17.76 21.52
C LYS A 436 -0.40 17.89 20.38
N TYR A 437 -0.27 17.04 19.36
CA TYR A 437 -1.19 17.00 18.22
C TYR A 437 -2.62 16.69 18.69
N PHE A 438 -2.78 15.62 19.49
CA PHE A 438 -4.04 15.22 20.10
C PHE A 438 -4.68 16.35 20.91
N GLU A 439 -3.90 17.01 21.76
CA GLU A 439 -4.38 18.11 22.59
C GLU A 439 -4.83 19.33 21.77
N SER A 440 -4.09 19.66 20.72
CA SER A 440 -4.44 20.75 19.79
C SER A 440 -5.81 20.49 19.15
N HIS A 441 -6.00 19.27 18.62
CA HIS A 441 -7.24 18.85 18.00
C HIS A 441 -8.40 18.80 19.00
N LEU A 442 -8.17 18.25 20.19
CA LEU A 442 -9.17 18.24 21.26
C LEU A 442 -9.65 19.65 21.59
N PHE A 443 -8.72 20.62 21.69
CA PHE A 443 -9.07 22.01 21.96
C PHE A 443 -9.94 22.63 20.86
N ILE A 444 -9.61 22.36 19.59
CA ILE A 444 -10.38 22.82 18.44
C ILE A 444 -11.79 22.23 18.46
N ILE A 445 -11.91 20.92 18.71
CA ILE A 445 -13.20 20.21 18.73
C ILE A 445 -14.08 20.70 19.87
N VAL A 446 -13.56 20.80 21.10
CA VAL A 446 -14.33 21.29 22.26
C VAL A 446 -14.80 22.73 22.01
N ARG A 447 -13.96 23.58 21.42
CA ARG A 447 -14.35 24.94 21.05
C ARG A 447 -15.50 24.94 20.04
N LYS A 448 -15.41 24.13 18.97
CA LYS A 448 -16.49 23.98 17.97
C LYS A 448 -17.79 23.48 18.59
N ILE A 449 -17.72 22.50 19.51
CA ILE A 449 -18.90 21.99 20.23
C ILE A 449 -19.60 23.12 20.99
N LYS A 450 -18.82 24.01 21.61
CA LYS A 450 -19.34 25.14 22.39
C LYS A 450 -19.88 26.28 21.57
N THR A 451 -19.23 26.62 20.45
CA THR A 451 -19.62 27.77 19.62
C THR A 451 -20.71 27.41 18.63
N THR A 452 -20.53 26.31 17.90
CA THR A 452 -21.28 26.02 16.67
C THR A 452 -22.28 24.88 16.86
N LYS A 453 -22.09 24.02 17.87
CA LYS A 453 -22.96 22.87 18.16
C LYS A 453 -23.57 22.94 19.57
N LYS A 454 -23.77 24.15 20.09
CA LYS A 454 -24.23 24.39 21.46
C LYS A 454 -25.58 23.73 21.76
N ASP A 455 -26.47 23.67 20.76
CA ASP A 455 -27.84 23.19 20.93
C ASP A 455 -27.98 21.66 20.78
N LEU A 456 -26.90 20.95 20.44
CA LEU A 456 -26.94 19.49 20.35
C LEU A 456 -27.18 18.85 21.74
N PRO A 457 -27.96 17.76 21.81
CA PRO A 457 -28.05 16.90 22.99
C PRO A 457 -26.67 16.42 23.45
N ARG A 458 -26.53 16.10 24.75
CA ARG A 458 -25.26 15.63 25.33
C ARG A 458 -24.69 14.43 24.59
N ASP A 459 -25.54 13.45 24.25
CA ASP A 459 -25.11 12.23 23.57
C ASP A 459 -24.58 12.49 22.16
N MET A 460 -25.22 13.42 21.43
CA MET A 460 -24.76 13.84 20.09
C MET A 460 -23.43 14.60 20.15
N LYS A 461 -23.20 15.40 21.21
CA LYS A 461 -21.91 16.08 21.41
C LYS A 461 -20.79 15.09 21.72
N ILE A 462 -21.07 14.08 22.54
CA ILE A 462 -20.12 13.00 22.85
C ILE A 462 -19.84 12.17 21.59
N LYS A 463 -20.86 11.85 20.80
CA LYS A 463 -20.72 11.17 19.52
C LYS A 463 -19.82 11.95 18.55
N TYR A 464 -20.13 13.23 18.34
CA TYR A 464 -19.32 14.12 17.48
C TYR A 464 -17.86 14.21 17.94
N LEU A 465 -17.63 14.36 19.24
CA LEU A 465 -16.29 14.37 19.82
C LEU A 465 -15.53 13.08 19.49
N ASN A 466 -16.13 11.91 19.76
CA ASN A 466 -15.50 10.61 19.55
C ASN A 466 -15.24 10.30 18.06
N GLU A 467 -16.06 10.84 17.16
CA GLU A 467 -15.91 10.64 15.70
C GLU A 467 -14.84 11.54 15.09
N ASN A 468 -14.61 12.73 15.65
CA ASN A 468 -13.66 13.71 15.11
C ASN A 468 -12.29 13.69 15.81
N LEU A 469 -12.17 12.96 16.92
CA LEU A 469 -10.91 12.87 17.65
C LEU A 469 -9.91 11.98 16.88
N PRO A 470 -8.65 12.41 16.69
CA PRO A 470 -7.69 11.64 15.91
C PRO A 470 -7.13 10.48 16.72
N ILE A 471 -7.88 9.37 16.79
CA ILE A 471 -7.52 8.17 17.54
C ILE A 471 -6.44 7.39 16.79
N LEU A 472 -5.22 7.41 17.31
CA LEU A 472 -4.10 6.62 16.77
C LEU A 472 -4.21 5.14 17.17
N ARG A 473 -4.25 4.24 16.18
CA ARG A 473 -4.37 2.78 16.39
C ARG A 473 -3.05 2.02 16.19
N LEU A 474 -1.95 2.57 16.71
CA LEU A 474 -0.61 1.99 16.57
C LEU A 474 -0.17 1.23 17.85
N LYS A 475 0.78 0.30 17.74
CA LYS A 475 1.31 -0.52 18.84
C LYS A 475 2.08 0.28 19.88
N PHE A 476 2.78 1.37 19.56
CA PHE A 476 3.45 2.16 20.60
C PHE A 476 2.47 2.85 21.57
N VAL A 477 1.20 3.02 21.19
CA VAL A 477 0.12 3.40 22.12
C VAL A 477 -0.04 2.36 23.23
N ASN A 478 0.41 1.12 22.98
CA ASN A 478 0.42 0.05 23.95
C ASN A 478 1.50 0.12 25.01
N LEU A 479 2.50 0.98 24.84
CA LEU A 479 3.62 1.06 25.76
C LEU A 479 3.17 1.57 27.13
N PRO A 480 3.74 1.04 28.24
CA PRO A 480 3.49 1.56 29.59
C PRO A 480 3.84 3.05 29.74
N THR A 481 4.73 3.55 28.89
CA THR A 481 5.15 4.95 28.89
C THR A 481 4.11 5.89 28.30
N PHE A 482 3.18 5.42 27.46
CA PHE A 482 2.25 6.25 26.72
C PHE A 482 1.31 7.09 27.63
N PRO A 483 0.61 6.51 28.64
CA PRO A 483 -0.23 7.29 29.55
C PRO A 483 0.55 8.34 30.36
N ASN A 484 1.81 8.03 30.73
CA ASN A 484 2.64 8.95 31.50
C ASN A 484 2.88 10.28 30.79
N PHE A 485 2.95 10.31 29.45
CA PHE A 485 3.09 11.58 28.71
C PHE A 485 1.83 12.44 28.81
N PHE A 486 0.65 11.80 28.78
CA PHE A 486 -0.62 12.48 29.01
C PHE A 486 -0.73 13.01 30.44
N GLU A 487 -0.45 12.18 31.45
CA GLU A 487 -0.47 12.60 32.86
C GLU A 487 0.46 13.79 33.10
N ARG A 488 1.68 13.76 32.55
CA ARG A 488 2.63 14.88 32.66
C ARG A 488 2.11 16.16 32.01
N SER A 489 1.50 16.06 30.83
CA SER A 489 0.94 17.22 30.13
C SER A 489 -0.23 17.82 30.89
N ILE A 490 -1.19 16.97 31.31
CA ILE A 490 -2.36 17.35 32.10
C ILE A 490 -1.91 18.02 33.40
N PHE A 491 -1.03 17.37 34.18
CA PHE A 491 -0.55 17.90 35.46
C PHE A 491 0.10 19.29 35.30
N ARG A 492 0.97 19.45 34.28
CA ARG A 492 1.62 20.73 34.00
C ARG A 492 0.62 21.82 33.64
N LYS A 493 -0.38 21.52 32.81
CA LYS A 493 -1.41 22.49 32.41
C LYS A 493 -2.33 22.85 33.58
N THR A 494 -2.69 21.88 34.42
CA THR A 494 -3.47 22.13 35.64
C THR A 494 -2.75 23.13 36.54
N ILE A 495 -1.45 22.96 36.77
CA ILE A 495 -0.65 23.89 37.59
C ILE A 495 -0.63 25.29 36.97
N LEU A 496 -0.49 25.39 35.65
CA LEU A 496 -0.35 26.68 34.95
C LEU A 496 -1.67 27.42 34.74
N GLN A 497 -2.77 26.69 34.70
CA GLN A 497 -4.09 27.20 34.30
C GLN A 497 -5.13 26.87 35.36
N SER A 498 -4.73 26.84 36.63
CA SER A 498 -5.56 26.48 37.78
C SER A 498 -6.63 27.53 38.12
N ASP A 499 -6.58 28.71 37.50
CA ASP A 499 -7.59 29.76 37.66
C ASP A 499 -9.00 29.21 37.36
N GLN A 500 -9.96 29.63 38.18
CA GLN A 500 -11.36 29.22 38.14
C GLN A 500 -12.02 29.53 36.78
N ASN A 501 -11.54 30.55 36.08
CA ASN A 501 -12.03 30.96 34.75
C ASN A 501 -11.28 30.34 33.58
N SER A 502 -10.29 29.47 33.85
CA SER A 502 -9.54 28.77 32.81
C SER A 502 -10.46 27.89 31.97
N SER A 503 -10.46 28.13 30.65
CA SER A 503 -11.15 27.25 29.70
C SER A 503 -10.62 25.82 29.79
N PHE A 504 -9.35 25.62 30.14
CA PHE A 504 -8.80 24.27 30.26
C PHE A 504 -9.45 23.48 31.39
N ILE A 505 -9.51 24.05 32.60
CA ILE A 505 -10.08 23.37 33.77
C ILE A 505 -11.58 23.13 33.62
N LYS A 506 -12.32 24.12 33.11
CA LYS A 506 -13.78 24.05 32.99
C LYS A 506 -14.24 23.18 31.83
N ASP A 507 -13.52 23.24 30.70
CA ASP A 507 -14.05 22.79 29.42
C ASP A 507 -13.28 21.63 28.81
N ILE A 508 -11.96 21.60 29.01
CA ILE A 508 -11.08 20.61 28.37
C ILE A 508 -10.85 19.42 29.29
N LEU A 509 -10.52 19.65 30.56
CA LEU A 509 -10.17 18.61 31.52
C LEU A 509 -11.25 17.52 31.70
N PRO A 510 -12.56 17.86 31.83
CA PRO A 510 -13.61 16.84 31.93
C PRO A 510 -13.73 15.98 30.67
N VAL A 511 -13.63 16.61 29.51
CA VAL A 511 -13.69 15.94 28.20
C VAL A 511 -12.45 15.06 27.99
N TYR A 512 -11.30 15.48 28.52
CA TYR A 512 -10.04 14.76 28.45
C TYR A 512 -10.14 13.36 29.05
N LYS A 513 -10.77 13.26 30.23
CA LYS A 513 -11.05 11.98 30.90
C LYS A 513 -11.91 11.08 30.03
N ASP A 514 -13.05 11.58 29.58
CA ASP A 514 -14.00 10.78 28.80
C ASP A 514 -13.38 10.30 27.48
N SER A 515 -12.65 11.17 26.77
CA SER A 515 -11.96 10.83 25.52
C SER A 515 -10.85 9.80 25.70
N LEU A 516 -9.98 9.97 26.71
CA LEU A 516 -8.94 8.97 27.01
C LEU A 516 -9.56 7.66 27.50
N MET A 517 -10.64 7.73 28.29
CA MET A 517 -11.37 6.55 28.74
C MET A 517 -11.96 5.75 27.56
N GLU A 518 -12.61 6.42 26.60
CA GLU A 518 -13.12 5.75 25.40
C GLU A 518 -12.01 5.23 24.49
N LEU A 519 -10.90 5.95 24.36
CA LEU A 519 -9.68 5.48 23.70
C LEU A 519 -9.15 4.17 24.31
N PHE A 520 -9.06 4.11 25.63
CA PHE A 520 -8.60 2.91 26.35
C PHE A 520 -9.62 1.77 26.29
N LYS A 521 -10.93 2.05 26.29
CA LYS A 521 -11.99 1.03 26.14
C LYS A 521 -12.06 0.46 24.72
N GLN A 522 -12.06 1.30 23.67
CA GLN A 522 -12.04 0.83 22.29
C GLN A 522 -10.81 -0.05 22.02
N ARG A 523 -9.67 0.28 22.64
CA ARG A 523 -8.43 -0.51 22.58
C ARG A 523 -8.54 -1.92 23.19
N ILE A 524 -9.33 -2.09 24.25
CA ILE A 524 -9.65 -3.40 24.82
C ILE A 524 -10.49 -4.21 23.82
N ILE A 525 -11.51 -3.59 23.22
CA ILE A 525 -12.44 -4.24 22.28
C ILE A 525 -11.77 -4.58 20.93
N THR A 526 -10.89 -3.73 20.41
CA THR A 526 -10.22 -3.94 19.11
C THR A 526 -9.15 -5.03 19.17
N ASN A 527 -8.54 -5.26 20.34
CA ASN A 527 -7.67 -6.43 20.55
C ASN A 527 -8.47 -7.73 20.72
N VAL A 528 -9.72 -7.63 21.20
CA VAL A 528 -10.67 -8.75 21.26
C VAL A 528 -11.25 -9.08 19.88
N SER A 529 -11.49 -8.11 18.98
CA SER A 529 -11.93 -8.44 17.61
C SER A 529 -10.84 -9.08 16.74
N GLN A 530 -9.57 -9.05 17.17
CA GLN A 530 -8.54 -9.91 16.58
C GLN A 530 -8.79 -11.38 16.93
N GLU A 531 -9.50 -11.69 18.02
CA GLU A 531 -10.00 -13.05 18.33
C GLU A 531 -11.11 -13.48 17.35
N ASP A 532 -11.90 -12.55 16.80
CA ASP A 532 -12.87 -12.83 15.73
C ASP A 532 -12.19 -13.06 14.37
N GLU A 533 -11.07 -12.37 14.08
CA GLU A 533 -10.15 -12.76 13.01
C GLU A 533 -9.48 -14.12 13.28
N MET A 534 -9.25 -14.48 14.55
CA MET A 534 -8.71 -15.79 14.93
C MET A 534 -9.72 -16.93 14.75
N ARG A 535 -11.03 -16.68 14.74
CA ARG A 535 -12.02 -17.69 14.32
C ARG A 535 -11.86 -18.10 12.84
N TYR A 536 -11.39 -17.20 11.98
CA TYR A 536 -10.97 -17.54 10.61
C TYR A 536 -9.63 -18.31 10.57
N ARG A 537 -8.87 -18.29 11.67
CA ARG A 537 -7.55 -18.94 11.82
C ARG A 537 -7.61 -20.26 12.61
N ASP A 538 -8.80 -20.78 12.92
CA ASP A 538 -9.00 -22.08 13.59
C ASP A 538 -8.43 -23.28 12.81
N GLN A 539 -7.97 -23.07 11.56
CA GLN A 539 -7.27 -24.08 10.77
C GLN A 539 -5.80 -24.33 11.21
N TYR A 540 -5.19 -23.47 12.06
CA TYR A 540 -3.77 -23.55 12.43
C TYR A 540 -3.46 -23.41 13.94
N GLN A 541 -4.46 -23.65 14.80
CA GLN A 541 -4.44 -23.51 16.26
C GLN A 541 -3.25 -24.15 17.03
N PRO A 542 -2.67 -25.31 16.66
CA PRO A 542 -1.71 -26.00 17.53
C PRO A 542 -0.34 -25.32 17.70
N TYR A 543 0.03 -24.37 16.84
CA TYR A 543 1.37 -23.77 16.82
C TYR A 543 1.47 -22.40 17.52
N LEU A 544 0.34 -21.80 17.92
CA LEU A 544 0.30 -20.41 18.41
C LEU A 544 -0.06 -20.25 19.89
N SER A 545 -0.52 -21.31 20.55
CA SER A 545 -0.93 -21.31 21.97
C SER A 545 0.23 -21.13 22.96
N GLN A 546 1.48 -21.14 22.51
CA GLN A 546 2.67 -20.91 23.35
C GLN A 546 3.16 -19.45 23.37
N PHE A 547 2.63 -18.55 22.52
CA PHE A 547 3.22 -17.20 22.33
C PHE A 547 2.31 -16.02 22.71
N PHE A 548 1.04 -16.22 23.04
CA PHE A 548 0.14 -15.13 23.39
C PHE A 548 -0.71 -15.49 24.61
N GLN A 549 -0.52 -14.76 25.72
CA GLN A 549 -1.41 -14.74 26.88
C GLN A 549 -2.24 -13.44 26.89
N PRO A 550 -3.47 -13.44 26.36
CA PRO A 550 -4.34 -12.27 26.34
C PRO A 550 -4.72 -11.74 27.74
N VAL A 551 -4.69 -12.61 28.75
CA VAL A 551 -5.15 -12.31 30.13
C VAL A 551 -4.22 -11.33 30.85
N GLU A 552 -2.90 -11.48 30.70
CA GLU A 552 -1.91 -10.62 31.37
C GLU A 552 -1.92 -9.20 30.82
N VAL A 553 -2.04 -9.04 29.49
CA VAL A 553 -2.15 -7.73 28.83
C VAL A 553 -3.45 -7.02 29.26
N MET A 554 -4.55 -7.76 29.40
CA MET A 554 -5.83 -7.21 29.85
C MET A 554 -5.80 -6.81 31.34
N ALA A 555 -5.12 -7.58 32.18
CA ALA A 555 -4.92 -7.24 33.60
C ALA A 555 -4.05 -5.98 33.76
N ASP A 556 -2.93 -5.90 33.03
CA ASP A 556 -2.04 -4.74 33.01
C ASP A 556 -2.75 -3.48 32.50
N LEU A 557 -3.62 -3.60 31.48
CA LEU A 557 -4.45 -2.50 31.01
C LEU A 557 -5.46 -2.02 32.05
N ARG A 558 -6.09 -2.94 32.80
CA ARG A 558 -7.01 -2.59 33.89
C ARG A 558 -6.31 -1.89 35.05
N ILE A 559 -5.11 -2.34 35.40
CA ILE A 559 -4.28 -1.70 36.44
C ILE A 559 -3.89 -0.27 36.00
N LYS A 560 -3.44 -0.11 34.75
CA LYS A 560 -3.12 1.21 34.17
C LYS A 560 -4.34 2.13 34.13
N TYR A 561 -5.50 1.58 33.78
CA TYR A 561 -6.77 2.30 33.79
C TYR A 561 -7.12 2.81 35.20
N ALA A 562 -7.02 1.96 36.22
CA ALA A 562 -7.27 2.35 37.60
C ALA A 562 -6.28 3.43 38.09
N SER A 563 -5.00 3.31 37.71
CA SER A 563 -3.97 4.30 38.02
C SER A 563 -4.28 5.67 37.40
N PHE A 564 -4.66 5.71 36.12
CA PHE A 564 -5.00 6.97 35.45
C PHE A 564 -6.25 7.63 36.05
N LEU A 565 -7.27 6.84 36.37
CA LEU A 565 -8.49 7.34 37.01
C LEU A 565 -8.16 7.94 38.39
N SER A 566 -7.33 7.26 39.18
CA SER A 566 -6.87 7.74 40.47
C SER A 566 -6.07 9.05 40.38
N PHE A 567 -5.19 9.18 39.37
CA PHE A 567 -4.48 10.42 39.06
C PHE A 567 -5.47 11.55 38.74
N TYR A 568 -6.46 11.30 37.90
CA TYR A 568 -7.44 12.29 37.50
C TYR A 568 -8.32 12.76 38.67
N GLU A 569 -8.80 11.82 39.49
CA GLU A 569 -9.56 12.13 40.71
C GLU A 569 -8.75 13.00 41.69
N ASN A 570 -7.45 12.74 41.81
CA ASN A 570 -6.54 13.56 42.61
C ASN A 570 -6.43 15.00 42.06
N ILE A 571 -6.38 15.19 40.74
CA ILE A 571 -6.43 16.51 40.09
C ILE A 571 -7.74 17.25 40.41
N GLU A 572 -8.89 16.59 40.25
CA GLU A 572 -10.20 17.21 40.52
C GLU A 572 -10.35 17.61 41.98
N ALA A 573 -9.91 16.75 42.91
CA ALA A 573 -9.92 17.04 44.34
C ALA A 573 -9.06 18.27 44.67
N ALA A 574 -7.85 18.35 44.11
CA ALA A 574 -6.93 19.48 44.32
C ALA A 574 -7.52 20.80 43.81
N VAL A 575 -8.10 20.80 42.60
CA VAL A 575 -8.74 21.98 42.00
C VAL A 575 -9.97 22.40 42.80
N LYS A 576 -10.79 21.45 43.26
CA LYS A 576 -11.96 21.74 44.10
C LYS A 576 -11.55 22.35 45.43
N PHE A 577 -10.52 21.81 46.07
CA PHE A 577 -9.98 22.36 47.30
C PHE A 577 -9.52 23.81 47.14
N GLY A 578 -8.71 24.10 46.11
CA GLY A 578 -8.26 25.47 45.83
C GLY A 578 -9.41 26.44 45.58
N LYS A 579 -10.49 25.98 44.90
CA LYS A 579 -11.71 26.78 44.71
C LYS A 579 -12.38 27.15 46.03
N THR A 580 -12.66 26.15 46.86
CA THR A 580 -13.29 26.37 48.17
C THR A 580 -12.42 27.25 49.08
N TYR A 581 -11.08 27.13 48.98
CA TYR A 581 -10.19 28.00 49.72
C TYR A 581 -10.32 29.47 49.29
N ASN A 582 -10.27 29.76 47.98
CA ASN A 582 -10.39 31.12 47.46
C ASN A 582 -11.75 31.77 47.72
N GLU A 583 -12.83 30.98 47.72
CA GLU A 583 -14.19 31.46 48.04
C GLU A 583 -14.28 31.92 49.51
N ASN A 584 -13.55 31.27 50.41
CA ASN A 584 -13.63 31.51 51.86
C ASN A 584 -12.54 32.44 52.41
N ASN A 585 -11.45 32.67 51.68
CA ASN A 585 -10.28 33.43 52.16
C ASN A 585 -9.96 34.61 51.22
N SER A 586 -8.76 34.63 50.64
CA SER A 586 -8.26 35.68 49.73
C SER A 586 -8.18 35.17 48.30
N LYS A 587 -8.45 36.07 47.33
CA LYS A 587 -8.29 35.78 45.89
C LYS A 587 -6.82 35.74 45.42
N SER A 588 -5.87 36.20 46.24
CA SER A 588 -4.46 36.32 45.85
C SER A 588 -3.63 35.03 45.94
N PHE A 589 -4.15 33.97 46.57
CA PHE A 589 -3.41 32.72 46.77
C PHE A 589 -4.30 31.50 46.51
N PHE A 590 -3.96 30.70 45.49
CA PHE A 590 -4.72 29.51 45.09
C PHE A 590 -3.95 28.21 45.40
N PRO A 591 -4.29 27.48 46.48
CA PRO A 591 -3.57 26.27 46.85
C PRO A 591 -4.01 25.05 46.04
N LEU A 592 -3.03 24.26 45.58
CA LEU A 592 -3.24 22.94 44.98
C LEU A 592 -2.55 21.88 45.86
N ILE A 593 -3.33 20.98 46.45
CA ILE A 593 -2.82 19.91 47.31
C ILE A 593 -3.02 18.57 46.60
N PHE A 594 -1.94 17.83 46.43
CA PHE A 594 -1.94 16.53 45.76
C PHE A 594 -1.41 15.42 46.67
N ASP A 595 -1.98 14.23 46.54
CA ASP A 595 -1.34 13.01 47.03
C ASP A 595 -0.05 12.72 46.24
N ARG A 596 1.07 12.58 46.94
CA ARG A 596 2.40 12.39 46.36
C ARG A 596 2.48 11.14 45.48
N GLU A 597 1.83 10.05 45.88
CA GLU A 597 1.90 8.78 45.16
C GLU A 597 1.11 8.81 43.84
N ARG A 598 0.14 9.74 43.74
CA ARG A 598 -0.79 9.87 42.62
C ARG A 598 -0.43 10.99 41.66
N ILE A 599 0.79 11.51 41.69
CA ILE A 599 1.31 12.49 40.71
C ILE A 599 2.51 11.91 39.95
N PRO A 600 2.82 12.36 38.72
CA PRO A 600 3.91 11.77 37.96
C PRO A 600 5.26 11.92 38.67
N LYS A 601 6.04 10.83 38.74
CA LYS A 601 7.32 10.77 39.47
C LYS A 601 8.33 11.86 39.09
N VAL A 602 8.28 12.36 37.85
CA VAL A 602 9.11 13.49 37.38
C VAL A 602 8.96 14.74 38.25
N PHE A 603 7.78 14.93 38.84
CA PHE A 603 7.45 16.09 39.66
C PHE A 603 7.62 15.84 41.16
N GLN A 604 7.95 14.61 41.59
CA GLN A 604 8.09 14.21 42.99
C GLN A 604 9.52 14.44 43.56
N GLN A 605 10.25 15.46 43.08
CA GLN A 605 11.70 15.69 43.32
C GLN A 605 12.18 15.38 44.75
N SER A 606 13.40 14.85 44.88
CA SER A 606 14.07 14.66 46.17
C SER A 606 14.42 16.00 46.82
N ASN A 607 14.10 16.12 48.11
CA ASN A 607 14.11 17.33 48.94
C ASN A 607 15.49 17.99 49.18
N GLU A 608 16.54 17.60 48.46
CA GLU A 608 17.92 18.02 48.78
C GLU A 608 18.25 19.45 48.33
N VAL A 609 17.60 19.97 47.28
CA VAL A 609 17.97 21.27 46.68
C VAL A 609 17.30 22.48 47.38
N LYS A 610 16.29 22.28 48.24
CA LYS A 610 15.33 23.35 48.59
C LYS A 610 15.10 23.65 50.08
N LYS A 611 15.88 23.07 50.99
CA LYS A 611 15.73 23.35 52.42
C LYS A 611 16.07 24.80 52.82
N ASN A 612 16.74 25.58 51.96
CA ASN A 612 17.26 26.90 52.30
C ASN A 612 16.72 28.06 51.44
N PHE A 613 15.72 27.85 50.58
CA PHE A 613 15.14 28.92 49.76
C PHE A 613 14.33 29.90 50.64
N VAL A 614 14.51 31.19 50.42
CA VAL A 614 13.85 32.25 51.21
C VAL A 614 12.76 32.91 50.37
N LEU A 615 11.54 32.93 50.92
CA LEU A 615 10.41 33.68 50.34
C LEU A 615 10.46 35.15 50.78
N PRO A 616 9.97 36.08 49.95
CA PRO A 616 9.63 37.42 50.40
C PRO A 616 8.65 37.36 51.56
N GLN A 617 8.79 38.28 52.52
CA GLN A 617 8.06 38.24 53.79
C GLN A 617 6.53 38.14 53.60
N GLU A 618 5.95 38.93 52.69
CA GLU A 618 4.51 38.87 52.39
C GLU A 618 4.04 37.50 51.90
N MET A 619 4.86 36.82 51.09
CA MET A 619 4.55 35.48 50.59
C MET A 619 4.72 34.42 51.69
N ASP A 620 5.72 34.58 52.55
CA ASP A 620 5.95 33.68 53.69
C ASP A 620 4.81 33.78 54.71
N ASP A 621 4.35 34.99 55.02
CA ASP A 621 3.20 35.23 55.91
C ASP A 621 1.92 34.59 55.35
N THR A 622 1.66 34.76 54.06
CA THR A 622 0.53 34.14 53.35
C THR A 622 0.61 32.62 53.40
N TRP A 623 1.80 32.06 53.16
CA TRP A 623 2.04 30.62 53.23
C TRP A 623 1.83 30.06 54.64
N ASN A 624 2.37 30.73 55.65
CA ASN A 624 2.22 30.34 57.05
C ASN A 624 0.77 30.43 57.53
N GLN A 625 0.00 31.43 57.07
CA GLN A 625 -1.44 31.51 57.33
C GLN A 625 -2.19 30.34 56.70
N PHE A 626 -1.89 30.01 55.45
CA PHE A 626 -2.49 28.86 54.77
C PHE A 626 -2.19 27.54 55.51
N LEU A 627 -0.92 27.32 55.91
CA LEU A 627 -0.53 26.11 56.66
C LEU A 627 -1.30 25.97 57.98
N ARG A 628 -1.47 27.06 58.73
CA ARG A 628 -2.26 27.06 59.97
C ARG A 628 -3.71 26.65 59.69
N ASN A 629 -4.36 27.31 58.73
CA ASN A 629 -5.75 27.03 58.35
C ASN A 629 -5.93 25.57 57.89
N TYR A 630 -4.99 25.05 57.08
CA TYR A 630 -5.04 23.68 56.60
C TYR A 630 -4.93 22.66 57.74
N HIS A 631 -3.98 22.89 58.66
CA HIS A 631 -3.79 22.00 59.80
C HIS A 631 -4.97 22.04 60.77
N GLU A 632 -5.63 23.19 60.96
CA GLU A 632 -6.83 23.31 61.79
C GLU A 632 -8.02 22.54 61.21
N GLN A 633 -8.24 22.64 59.89
CA GLN A 633 -9.35 21.99 59.19
C GLN A 633 -9.18 20.47 59.03
N ASN A 634 -7.94 19.97 59.10
CA ASN A 634 -7.62 18.55 58.92
C ASN A 634 -7.16 17.88 60.23
N LYS A 635 -7.51 18.44 61.39
CA LYS A 635 -7.39 17.71 62.66
C LYS A 635 -8.41 16.56 62.67
N VAL A 636 -7.92 15.34 62.77
CA VAL A 636 -8.77 14.18 63.07
C VAL A 636 -9.06 14.22 64.57
N GLU A 637 -10.33 14.33 64.95
CA GLU A 637 -10.76 14.10 66.33
C GLU A 637 -10.41 12.63 66.68
N ASP A 638 -9.65 12.43 67.76
CA ASP A 638 -9.24 11.15 68.35
C ASP A 638 -8.14 10.28 67.69
N SER A 639 -7.13 10.87 67.02
CA SER A 639 -5.88 10.11 66.81
C SER A 639 -4.59 10.95 66.89
N ASP A 640 -3.63 10.49 67.70
CA ASP A 640 -2.22 10.92 67.71
C ASP A 640 -1.44 10.51 66.42
N ALA A 641 -2.14 10.00 65.40
CA ALA A 641 -1.55 9.62 64.13
C ALA A 641 -1.29 10.85 63.26
N SER A 642 -0.02 11.31 63.29
CA SER A 642 0.67 12.21 62.36
C SER A 642 -0.22 13.16 61.52
N LYS A 643 -0.17 14.46 61.84
CA LYS A 643 -0.58 15.52 60.90
C LYS A 643 -0.04 15.18 59.50
N LYS A 644 -0.90 15.11 58.48
CA LYS A 644 -0.43 14.95 57.09
C LYS A 644 0.48 16.13 56.77
N GLU A 645 1.78 15.87 56.66
CA GLU A 645 2.80 16.89 56.44
C GLU A 645 2.70 17.39 54.99
N LEU A 646 2.61 18.71 54.81
CA LEU A 646 2.60 19.33 53.48
C LEU A 646 4.04 19.65 53.06
N TYR A 647 4.39 19.22 51.86
CA TYR A 647 5.70 19.53 51.26
C TYR A 647 5.53 20.50 50.09
N PRO A 648 6.01 21.76 50.21
CA PRO A 648 5.88 22.73 49.13
C PRO A 648 6.79 22.38 47.95
N MET A 649 6.22 22.36 46.75
CA MET A 649 6.95 22.13 45.51
C MET A 649 7.29 23.48 44.86
N TRP A 650 8.22 24.23 45.47
CA TRP A 650 8.53 25.63 45.09
C TRP A 650 8.80 25.88 43.60
N ASN A 651 9.30 24.88 42.86
CA ASN A 651 9.58 24.98 41.42
C ASN A 651 8.33 24.87 40.54
N LEU A 652 7.20 24.42 41.10
CA LEU A 652 5.92 24.31 40.42
C LEU A 652 5.02 25.52 40.71
N HIS A 653 5.42 26.39 41.63
CA HIS A 653 4.64 27.57 41.98
C HIS A 653 4.79 28.66 40.90
N HIS A 654 3.67 29.31 40.59
CA HIS A 654 3.59 30.37 39.60
C HIS A 654 2.91 31.59 40.22
N CYS A 655 3.32 32.78 39.78
CA CYS A 655 2.82 34.05 40.27
C CYS A 655 2.41 34.94 39.11
N GLU A 656 1.37 35.72 39.32
CA GLU A 656 1.01 36.86 38.47
C GLU A 656 1.48 38.13 39.17
N VAL A 657 2.41 38.85 38.53
CA VAL A 657 3.04 40.03 39.11
C VAL A 657 2.65 41.24 38.27
N GLU A 658 1.93 42.16 38.88
CA GLU A 658 1.62 43.45 38.26
C GLU A 658 2.91 44.28 38.10
N SER A 659 3.08 44.89 36.93
CA SER A 659 4.26 45.70 36.61
C SER A 659 3.88 47.15 36.35
N PRO A 660 4.82 48.12 36.47
CA PRO A 660 4.53 49.53 36.19
C PRO A 660 4.38 49.85 34.69
N TYR A 661 4.55 48.86 33.79
CA TYR A 661 4.48 49.08 32.35
C TYR A 661 3.03 49.08 31.86
N ILE A 662 2.61 50.18 31.25
CA ILE A 662 1.23 50.35 30.75
C ILE A 662 1.11 49.79 29.33
N ILE A 663 0.08 48.96 29.07
CA ILE A 663 -0.25 48.46 27.73
C ILE A 663 -1.22 49.40 26.98
N GLN A 664 -1.44 49.15 25.68
CA GLN A 664 -2.28 50.00 24.81
C GLN A 664 -3.71 50.22 25.34
N ASP A 665 -4.23 49.27 26.11
CA ASP A 665 -5.57 49.32 26.71
C ASP A 665 -5.62 50.15 28.02
N GLY A 666 -4.50 50.78 28.43
CA GLY A 666 -4.42 51.63 29.62
C GLY A 666 -4.26 50.88 30.95
N THR A 667 -4.19 49.56 30.93
CA THR A 667 -3.95 48.71 32.12
C THR A 667 -2.47 48.42 32.33
N ASN A 668 -2.11 48.03 33.55
CA ASN A 668 -0.76 47.57 33.87
C ASN A 668 -0.52 46.18 33.27
N LEU A 669 0.67 45.98 32.69
CA LEU A 669 1.11 44.70 32.18
C LEU A 669 1.32 43.74 33.36
N ILE A 670 0.78 42.54 33.26
CA ILE A 670 0.97 41.49 34.25
C ILE A 670 2.02 40.50 33.74
N PHE A 671 3.05 40.23 34.54
CA PHE A 671 4.01 39.17 34.27
C PHE A 671 3.54 37.84 34.86
N GLU A 672 3.47 36.80 34.04
CA GLU A 672 3.29 35.41 34.51
C GLU A 672 4.68 34.80 34.69
N LEU A 673 5.08 34.62 35.96
CA LEU A 673 6.42 34.24 36.40
C LEU A 673 6.39 32.94 37.22
N THR A 674 7.50 32.22 37.25
CA THR A 674 7.73 31.19 38.28
C THR A 674 8.02 31.86 39.62
N LEU A 675 7.82 31.16 40.74
CA LEU A 675 8.12 31.71 42.07
C LEU A 675 9.56 32.21 42.21
N PHE A 676 10.54 31.48 41.63
CA PHE A 676 11.94 31.90 41.65
C PHE A 676 12.19 33.17 40.84
N GLN A 677 11.52 33.32 39.70
CA GLN A 677 11.55 34.57 38.93
C GLN A 677 10.96 35.72 39.74
N THR A 678 9.80 35.51 40.39
CA THR A 678 9.17 36.53 41.22
C THR A 678 10.07 36.97 42.36
N CYS A 679 10.64 36.03 43.13
CA CYS A 679 11.48 36.36 44.28
C CYS A 679 12.73 37.15 43.88
N VAL A 680 13.30 36.88 42.70
CA VAL A 680 14.41 37.68 42.15
C VAL A 680 13.93 39.07 41.72
N LEU A 681 12.77 39.16 41.07
CA LEU A 681 12.26 40.43 40.57
C LEU A 681 11.82 41.38 41.70
N THR A 682 11.26 40.85 42.79
CA THR A 682 10.82 41.64 43.96
C THR A 682 11.98 42.37 44.64
N LEU A 683 13.21 41.86 44.58
CA LEU A 683 14.38 42.54 45.15
C LEU A 683 14.63 43.91 44.51
N PHE A 684 14.21 44.08 43.25
CA PHE A 684 14.37 45.34 42.54
C PHE A 684 13.31 46.39 42.92
N ASN A 685 12.34 46.06 43.78
CA ASN A 685 11.40 47.05 44.32
C ASN A 685 12.08 47.99 45.34
N GLU A 686 13.16 47.54 45.99
CA GLU A 686 13.90 48.29 47.01
C GLU A 686 15.29 48.73 46.55
N SER A 687 15.73 48.29 45.36
CA SER A 687 17.08 48.53 44.85
C SER A 687 17.13 48.52 43.33
N ASP A 688 17.56 49.63 42.73
CA ASP A 688 17.61 49.79 41.27
C ASP A 688 18.69 48.92 40.60
N HIS A 689 19.74 48.57 41.35
CA HIS A 689 20.93 47.88 40.86
C HIS A 689 21.33 46.74 41.80
N LEU A 690 21.41 45.51 41.27
CA LEU A 690 21.78 44.33 42.04
C LEU A 690 22.81 43.47 41.30
N THR A 691 23.81 42.98 42.03
CA THR A 691 24.78 42.01 41.50
C THR A 691 24.29 40.58 41.69
N LEU A 692 24.81 39.65 40.90
CA LEU A 692 24.43 38.23 41.01
C LEU A 692 24.72 37.66 42.41
N GLN A 693 25.79 38.11 43.06
CA GLN A 693 26.15 37.66 44.41
C GLN A 693 25.10 38.10 45.45
N VAL A 694 24.68 39.37 45.42
CA VAL A 694 23.66 39.90 46.34
C VAL A 694 22.34 39.17 46.17
N ILE A 695 21.92 38.94 44.92
CA ILE A 695 20.69 38.20 44.62
C ILE A 695 20.77 36.75 45.14
N SER A 696 21.93 36.09 44.95
CA SER A 696 22.14 34.73 45.46
C SER A 696 22.14 34.66 46.99
N GLU A 697 22.69 35.67 47.67
CA GLU A 697 22.75 35.72 49.13
C GLU A 697 21.37 35.94 49.76
N GLN A 698 20.53 36.77 49.13
CA GLN A 698 19.18 37.08 49.61
C GLN A 698 18.16 35.99 49.27
N THR A 699 18.20 35.42 48.06
CA THR A 699 17.23 34.37 47.64
C THR A 699 17.65 32.96 48.02
N LYS A 700 18.94 32.75 48.30
CA LYS A 700 19.57 31.42 48.50
C LYS A 700 19.35 30.43 47.36
N LEU A 701 19.07 30.93 46.14
CA LEU A 701 18.95 30.11 44.95
C LEU A 701 20.31 29.56 44.51
N ALA A 702 20.34 28.34 43.98
CA ALA A 702 21.54 27.77 43.40
C ALA A 702 21.98 28.59 42.17
N TYR A 703 23.28 28.78 42.00
CA TYR A 703 23.85 29.59 40.91
C TYR A 703 23.31 29.21 39.52
N LYS A 704 23.13 27.90 39.26
CA LYS A 704 22.60 27.40 37.97
C LYS A 704 21.16 27.87 37.72
N ASP A 705 20.31 27.84 38.75
CA ASP A 705 18.91 28.24 38.64
C ASP A 705 18.80 29.77 38.55
N LEU A 706 19.58 30.49 39.36
CA LEU A 706 19.64 31.96 39.33
C LEU A 706 20.11 32.48 37.96
N ALA A 707 21.13 31.86 37.37
CA ALA A 707 21.62 32.24 36.05
C ALA A 707 20.54 32.07 34.96
N LEU A 708 19.73 31.01 35.03
CA LEU A 708 18.61 30.80 34.10
C LEU A 708 17.50 31.85 34.31
N VAL A 709 17.20 32.19 35.57
CA VAL A 709 16.22 33.23 35.93
C VAL A 709 16.66 34.58 35.38
N LEU A 710 17.88 35.03 35.68
CA LEU A 710 18.41 36.31 35.19
C LEU A 710 18.49 36.36 33.67
N LYS A 711 18.92 35.27 33.03
CA LYS A 711 18.93 35.15 31.56
C LYS A 711 17.52 35.24 30.98
N SER A 712 16.50 34.71 31.66
CA SER A 712 15.11 34.84 31.22
C SER A 712 14.68 36.31 31.14
N PHE A 713 14.99 37.10 32.16
CA PHE A 713 14.64 38.53 32.18
C PHE A 713 15.44 39.34 31.16
N CYS A 714 16.73 39.04 30.98
CA CYS A 714 17.56 39.70 29.96
C CYS A 714 17.07 39.39 28.53
N ASN A 715 16.68 38.14 28.25
CA ASN A 715 16.15 37.74 26.94
C ASN A 715 14.87 38.48 26.58
N TYR A 716 14.02 38.72 27.58
CA TYR A 716 12.80 39.51 27.43
C TYR A 716 13.04 41.01 27.57
N LYS A 717 14.29 41.45 27.83
CA LYS A 717 14.67 42.84 28.06
C LYS A 717 13.94 43.51 29.22
N ILE A 718 13.53 42.72 30.22
CA ILE A 718 12.94 43.21 31.47
C ILE A 718 14.04 43.74 32.39
N LEU A 719 15.18 43.03 32.42
CA LEU A 719 16.41 43.49 33.05
C LEU A 719 17.46 43.83 31.99
N THR A 720 18.26 44.85 32.27
CA THR A 720 19.51 45.13 31.56
C THR A 720 20.70 44.67 32.38
N ARG A 721 21.80 44.31 31.71
CA ARG A 721 23.04 43.88 32.36
C ARG A 721 24.16 44.81 31.90
N ASP A 722 24.80 45.46 32.86
CA ASP A 722 25.96 46.33 32.60
C ASP A 722 27.26 45.54 32.51
N ILE A 723 28.34 46.24 32.14
CA ILE A 723 29.69 45.70 31.95
C ILE A 723 30.22 45.03 33.23
N ASP A 724 29.82 45.55 34.40
CA ASP A 724 30.24 45.05 35.71
C ASP A 724 29.39 43.87 36.24
N ASN A 725 28.56 43.25 35.39
CA ASN A 725 27.60 42.20 35.79
C ASN A 725 26.56 42.62 36.83
N THR A 726 26.30 43.92 36.91
CA THR A 726 25.18 44.50 37.65
C THR A 726 23.93 44.43 36.77
N TYR A 727 22.81 44.05 37.39
CA TYR A 727 21.50 43.98 36.76
C TYR A 727 20.65 45.16 37.23
N SER A 728 19.81 45.69 36.36
CA SER A 728 18.87 46.78 36.65
C SER A 728 17.56 46.61 35.87
N ILE A 729 16.47 47.19 36.38
CA ILE A 729 15.17 47.20 35.69
C ILE A 729 15.27 48.08 34.44
N ASN A 730 14.73 47.59 33.32
CA ASN A 730 14.61 48.37 32.10
C ASN A 730 13.37 49.28 32.11
N GLU A 731 13.49 50.51 32.61
CA GLU A 731 12.40 51.49 32.63
C GLU A 731 11.76 51.75 31.25
N SER A 732 12.53 51.56 30.18
CA SER A 732 12.09 51.76 28.79
C SER A 732 11.50 50.49 28.13
N PHE A 733 11.20 49.45 28.92
CA PHE A 733 10.71 48.18 28.42
C PHE A 733 9.39 48.33 27.63
N LYS A 734 9.40 47.79 26.40
CA LYS A 734 8.21 47.70 25.55
C LYS A 734 7.92 46.22 25.28
N PRO A 735 6.76 45.69 25.70
CA PRO A 735 6.43 44.30 25.48
C PRO A 735 6.17 44.03 23.99
N ASP A 736 6.57 42.84 23.54
CA ASP A 736 6.17 42.32 22.22
C ASP A 736 4.69 41.96 22.26
N MET A 737 3.84 42.82 21.70
CA MET A 737 2.38 42.68 21.74
C MET A 737 1.87 41.38 21.09
N LYS A 738 2.65 40.72 20.23
CA LYS A 738 2.28 39.40 19.69
C LYS A 738 2.33 38.29 20.75
N LYS A 739 3.08 38.50 21.84
CA LYS A 739 3.26 37.55 22.94
C LYS A 739 2.39 37.85 24.15
N VAL A 740 1.87 39.08 24.25
CA VAL A 740 0.93 39.48 25.30
C VAL A 740 -0.44 38.88 24.99
N LYS A 741 -1.03 38.17 25.95
CA LYS A 741 -2.37 37.59 25.84
C LYS A 741 -3.19 38.00 27.05
N ASN A 742 -4.36 38.59 26.84
CA ASN A 742 -5.25 39.08 27.90
C ASN A 742 -4.52 39.99 28.93
N GLY A 743 -3.66 40.90 28.45
CA GLY A 743 -2.86 41.78 29.30
C GLY A 743 -1.71 41.11 30.07
N LYS A 744 -1.46 39.81 29.84
CA LYS A 744 -0.43 39.03 30.52
C LYS A 744 0.74 38.70 29.57
N LEU A 745 1.97 38.88 30.05
CA LEU A 745 3.19 38.44 29.39
C LEU A 745 3.84 37.31 30.18
N ARG A 746 3.93 36.14 29.57
CA ARG A 746 4.61 34.99 30.17
C ARG A 746 6.12 35.02 29.90
N VAL A 747 6.92 35.07 30.95
CA VAL A 747 8.39 35.09 30.87
C VAL A 747 8.92 33.67 31.01
N VAL A 748 9.28 33.05 29.89
CA VAL A 748 9.69 31.65 29.86
C VAL A 748 11.18 31.50 30.20
N LEU A 749 11.50 30.57 31.10
CA LEU A 749 12.88 30.21 31.39
C LEU A 749 13.60 29.68 30.13
N PRO A 750 14.85 30.08 29.86
CA PRO A 750 15.63 29.58 28.73
C PRO A 750 15.79 28.06 28.85
N ARG A 751 15.65 27.34 27.73
CA ARG A 751 16.06 25.94 27.68
C ARG A 751 17.56 25.87 27.94
N THR A 752 17.98 25.00 28.84
CA THR A 752 19.38 24.59 28.97
C THR A 752 19.77 23.86 27.68
N ALA A 753 20.11 24.61 26.64
CA ALA A 753 20.99 24.07 25.61
C ALA A 753 22.24 23.63 26.37
N SER A 754 22.58 22.34 26.28
CA SER A 754 23.90 21.88 26.67
C SER A 754 24.90 22.88 26.11
N LEU A 755 25.56 23.66 26.96
CA LEU A 755 26.65 24.52 26.52
C LEU A 755 27.65 23.61 25.82
N GLN A 756 27.67 23.65 24.50
CA GLN A 756 28.85 23.31 23.74
C GLN A 756 29.85 24.43 24.02
N SER A 757 30.71 24.27 25.01
CA SER A 757 32.04 24.88 24.97
C SER A 757 33.04 24.10 25.79
N SER A 758 34.23 23.99 25.19
CA SER A 758 35.56 23.89 25.79
C SER A 758 35.88 22.72 26.72
N ASN A 759 36.80 21.88 26.22
CA ASN A 759 37.69 21.02 26.97
C ASN A 759 38.35 21.76 28.14
N THR A 760 37.89 21.49 29.37
CA THR A 760 38.74 21.43 30.56
C THR A 760 38.06 20.52 31.56
N GLY A 761 38.78 19.47 31.99
CA GLY A 761 38.28 18.41 32.85
C GLY A 761 37.81 18.93 34.20
N GLY A 762 36.57 18.60 34.54
CA GLY A 762 35.96 18.76 35.85
C GLY A 762 34.77 17.80 35.93
N GLU A 763 34.76 16.97 36.96
CA GLU A 763 33.81 15.89 37.18
C GLU A 763 32.36 16.29 36.89
N ARG A 764 31.78 15.69 35.85
CA ARG A 764 30.37 15.80 35.53
C ARG A 764 29.59 14.91 36.48
N THR A 765 28.88 15.52 37.42
CA THR A 765 27.79 14.87 38.15
C THR A 765 26.72 14.45 37.14
N SER A 766 26.75 13.16 36.80
CA SER A 766 25.86 12.50 35.86
C SER A 766 24.50 12.21 36.51
N SER A 767 23.53 13.11 36.38
CA SER A 767 22.14 12.77 36.74
C SER A 767 21.04 13.62 36.09
N ALA A 768 21.35 14.55 35.18
CA ALA A 768 20.33 15.39 34.54
C ALA A 768 20.14 15.06 33.04
N HIS A 769 19.73 13.84 32.71
CA HIS A 769 18.99 13.63 31.47
C HIS A 769 17.59 14.24 31.64
N HIS A 770 17.04 14.84 30.59
CA HIS A 770 15.73 15.53 30.54
C HIS A 770 14.51 14.65 30.89
N GLU A 771 14.71 13.42 31.35
CA GLU A 771 13.72 12.34 31.43
C GLU A 771 13.64 11.71 32.84
N GLY A 772 13.53 12.55 33.88
CA GLY A 772 13.43 12.11 35.28
C GLY A 772 12.56 10.85 35.52
N SER A 773 13.00 10.00 36.46
CA SER A 773 12.41 8.74 36.95
C SER A 773 12.09 7.63 35.93
N ASN A 774 11.56 7.93 34.74
CA ASN A 774 11.37 6.93 33.69
C ASN A 774 12.71 6.49 33.09
N SER A 775 13.68 7.39 32.90
CA SER A 775 15.03 6.96 32.52
C SER A 775 15.70 6.14 33.63
N GLN A 776 15.29 6.28 34.90
CA GLN A 776 15.77 5.41 35.98
C GLN A 776 15.15 4.01 35.89
N TRP A 777 13.82 3.86 35.80
CA TRP A 777 13.21 2.54 35.61
C TRP A 777 13.66 1.87 34.31
N THR A 778 13.64 2.61 33.19
CA THR A 778 14.13 2.12 31.91
C THR A 778 15.62 1.81 31.98
N GLN A 779 16.44 2.59 32.70
CA GLN A 779 17.84 2.23 32.95
C GLN A 779 17.97 0.98 33.81
N GLU A 780 17.24 0.82 34.91
CA GLU A 780 17.32 -0.38 35.74
C GLU A 780 16.85 -1.62 34.97
N LEU A 781 15.82 -1.49 34.14
CA LEU A 781 15.34 -2.54 33.26
C LEU A 781 16.36 -2.86 32.14
N LEU A 782 16.93 -1.84 31.51
CA LEU A 782 18.03 -1.99 30.53
C LEU A 782 19.24 -2.65 31.17
N LYS A 783 19.64 -2.23 32.37
CA LYS A 783 20.72 -2.84 33.13
C LYS A 783 20.43 -4.32 33.37
N ALA A 784 19.24 -4.66 33.87
CA ALA A 784 18.84 -6.05 34.10
C ALA A 784 18.81 -6.90 32.82
N CYS A 785 18.37 -6.33 31.69
CA CYS A 785 18.36 -7.00 30.39
C CYS A 785 19.77 -7.17 29.80
N ILE A 786 20.62 -6.15 29.89
CA ILE A 786 22.04 -6.23 29.48
C ILE A 786 22.74 -7.31 30.31
N THR A 787 22.63 -7.25 31.64
CA THR A 787 23.25 -8.25 32.54
C THR A 787 22.75 -9.65 32.25
N ARG A 788 21.44 -9.85 32.00
CA ARG A 788 20.89 -11.17 31.61
C ARG A 788 21.45 -11.66 30.27
N SER A 789 21.51 -10.80 29.26
CA SER A 789 21.98 -11.14 27.91
C SER A 789 23.46 -11.52 27.91
N VAL A 790 24.27 -10.76 28.65
CA VAL A 790 25.70 -11.03 28.79
C VAL A 790 25.94 -12.27 29.66
N LYS A 791 25.13 -12.50 30.71
CA LYS A 791 25.24 -13.67 31.58
C LYS A 791 24.82 -14.98 30.88
N SER A 792 23.89 -14.92 29.92
CA SER A 792 23.49 -16.09 29.13
C SER A 792 24.56 -16.57 28.15
N GLU A 793 25.50 -15.70 27.76
CA GLU A 793 26.50 -15.97 26.74
C GLU A 793 27.92 -16.02 27.31
N ARG A 794 28.47 -17.23 27.47
CA ARG A 794 29.77 -17.47 28.13
C ARG A 794 30.95 -16.81 27.43
N ASN A 795 30.86 -16.56 26.13
CA ASN A 795 31.93 -15.96 25.33
C ASN A 795 31.84 -14.42 25.24
N GLY A 796 30.80 -13.83 25.83
CA GLY A 796 30.50 -12.41 25.72
C GLY A 796 29.86 -12.03 24.39
N LEU A 797 29.27 -10.83 24.34
CA LEU A 797 28.55 -10.31 23.18
C LEU A 797 29.24 -9.04 22.67
N ASP A 798 29.36 -8.88 21.35
CA ASP A 798 29.77 -7.58 20.78
C ASP A 798 28.65 -6.53 20.95
N TYR A 799 28.97 -5.27 20.67
CA TYR A 799 28.04 -4.15 20.90
C TYR A 799 26.73 -4.30 20.10
N ASP A 800 26.82 -4.69 18.83
CA ASP A 800 25.68 -4.73 17.92
C ASP A 800 24.77 -5.92 18.24
N HIS A 801 25.34 -7.09 18.52
CA HIS A 801 24.60 -8.26 18.99
C HIS A 801 23.98 -8.03 20.36
N LEU A 802 24.69 -7.39 21.29
CA LEU A 802 24.12 -7.07 22.60
C LEU A 802 22.96 -6.09 22.47
N PHE A 803 23.10 -5.06 21.63
CA PHE A 803 22.05 -4.08 21.38
C PHE A 803 20.81 -4.72 20.78
N GLU A 804 20.96 -5.53 19.72
CA GLU A 804 19.81 -6.20 19.08
C GLU A 804 19.17 -7.25 20.00
N THR A 805 19.96 -7.98 20.78
CA THR A 805 19.45 -8.95 21.77
C THR A 805 18.62 -8.28 22.87
N VAL A 806 19.09 -7.14 23.39
CA VAL A 806 18.36 -6.36 24.39
C VAL A 806 17.12 -5.70 23.78
N LYS A 807 17.20 -5.25 22.53
CA LYS A 807 16.08 -4.67 21.76
C LYS A 807 14.99 -5.69 21.44
N GLN A 808 15.32 -6.96 21.32
CA GLN A 808 14.34 -8.06 21.24
C GLN A 808 13.62 -8.29 22.58
N GLN A 809 14.32 -8.12 23.72
CA GLN A 809 13.76 -8.32 25.06
C GLN A 809 12.89 -7.15 25.54
N ILE A 810 13.28 -5.91 25.20
CA ILE A 810 12.60 -4.69 25.62
C ILE A 810 12.54 -3.71 24.46
N LYS A 811 11.34 -3.24 24.11
CA LYS A 811 11.14 -2.27 23.01
C LYS A 811 10.99 -0.85 23.56
N GLY A 812 11.39 0.14 22.78
CA GLY A 812 11.10 1.56 23.05
C GLY A 812 12.18 2.35 23.80
N PHE A 813 13.44 1.88 23.81
CA PHE A 813 14.59 2.63 24.33
C PHE A 813 15.48 3.15 23.18
N SER A 814 16.19 4.26 23.42
CA SER A 814 17.13 4.87 22.48
C SER A 814 18.55 4.30 22.59
N VAL A 815 19.35 4.46 21.53
CA VAL A 815 20.77 4.09 21.53
C VAL A 815 21.54 4.83 22.64
N GLY A 816 21.16 6.09 22.92
CA GLY A 816 21.75 6.86 24.01
C GLY A 816 21.48 6.24 25.38
N GLU A 817 20.21 5.90 25.67
CA GLU A 817 19.83 5.25 26.93
C GLU A 817 20.52 3.89 27.12
N PHE A 818 20.67 3.11 26.05
CA PHE A 818 21.41 1.86 26.07
C PHE A 818 22.89 2.07 26.39
N LYS A 819 23.55 3.02 25.71
CA LYS A 819 24.97 3.35 25.97
C LYS A 819 25.18 3.82 27.41
N ASP A 820 24.26 4.62 27.94
CA ASP A 820 24.34 5.09 29.32
C ASP A 820 24.16 3.95 30.34
N ALA A 821 23.21 3.03 30.10
CA ALA A 821 23.02 1.85 30.93
C ALA A 821 24.23 0.91 30.89
N LEU A 822 24.79 0.67 29.69
CA LEU A 822 25.99 -0.14 29.48
C LEU A 822 27.21 0.49 30.17
N ALA A 823 27.40 1.80 30.05
CA ALA A 823 28.47 2.52 30.71
C ALA A 823 28.35 2.49 32.24
N LYS A 824 27.13 2.52 32.79
CA LYS A 824 26.89 2.33 34.23
C LYS A 824 27.26 0.92 34.68
N LEU A 825 26.83 -0.13 33.98
CA LEU A 825 27.18 -1.51 34.33
C LEU A 825 28.69 -1.78 34.31
N LEU A 826 29.41 -1.18 33.34
CA LEU A 826 30.87 -1.26 33.28
C LEU A 826 31.54 -0.54 34.45
N ARG A 827 31.05 0.66 34.82
CA ARG A 827 31.56 1.41 35.98
C ARG A 827 31.29 0.68 37.29
N ASP A 828 30.09 0.12 37.43
CA ASP A 828 29.63 -0.60 38.61
C ASP A 828 30.19 -2.05 38.65
N LYS A 829 31.00 -2.44 37.66
CA LYS A 829 31.66 -3.76 37.51
C LYS A 829 30.70 -4.96 37.49
N PHE A 830 29.46 -4.77 37.06
CA PHE A 830 28.51 -5.87 36.82
C PHE A 830 28.75 -6.61 35.50
N ILE A 831 29.49 -5.98 34.59
CA ILE A 831 29.98 -6.56 33.34
C ILE A 831 31.38 -5.98 33.08
N THR A 832 32.20 -6.70 32.32
CA THR A 832 33.53 -6.28 31.86
C THR A 832 33.59 -6.23 30.34
N ARG A 833 34.45 -5.36 29.80
CA ARG A 833 34.73 -5.31 28.36
C ARG A 833 36.08 -5.96 28.12
N ASP A 834 36.09 -7.00 27.30
CA ASP A 834 37.32 -7.62 26.83
C ASP A 834 37.93 -6.74 25.74
N GLU A 835 39.11 -6.15 26.00
CA GLU A 835 39.77 -5.25 25.07
C GLU A 835 40.33 -5.98 23.83
N SER A 836 40.55 -7.30 23.92
CA SER A 836 41.11 -8.10 22.83
C SER A 836 40.07 -8.45 21.76
N THR A 837 38.82 -8.68 22.16
CA THR A 837 37.71 -9.08 21.28
C THR A 837 36.63 -8.01 21.13
N ALA A 838 36.74 -6.90 21.87
CA ALA A 838 35.73 -5.85 21.98
C ALA A 838 34.34 -6.35 22.45
N THR A 839 34.27 -7.51 23.10
CA THR A 839 33.04 -8.11 23.60
C THR A 839 32.79 -7.79 25.08
N TYR A 840 31.51 -7.76 25.48
CA TYR A 840 31.05 -7.54 26.84
C TYR A 840 30.77 -8.89 27.51
N LYS A 841 31.35 -9.12 28.69
CA LYS A 841 31.26 -10.35 29.49
C LYS A 841 30.75 -10.05 30.90
N TYR A 842 30.14 -11.03 31.56
CA TYR A 842 29.62 -10.85 32.93
C TYR A 842 30.78 -10.84 33.91
#